data_AF-E8WKT4-F1
#
_entry.id   AF-E8WKT4-F1
#
_cell.length_a   1.000
_cell.length_b   1.000
_cell.length_c   1.000
_cell.angle_alpha   90.00
_cell.angle_beta   90.00
_cell.angle_gamma   90.00
#
_symmetry.space_group_name_H-M   'P 1'
#
loop_
_entity.id
_entity.type
_entity.pdbx_description
1 polymer ?
#
loop_
_entity_poly.entity_id
_entity_poly.type
_entity_poly.pdbx_seq_one_letter_code
_entity_poly.pdbx_strand_id
1 'polypeptide(L)'
;MKSKHKDKMSFQEIMQMVRDAICAKEGKDFHCYIEDMFPDTVVYESGGPDGICKCYQRSYSIADNQVTLGDAVEVQREISYVPLKAACILMAAVEGDTTGAKWKVKVVEFGPDKNGINWDKASLTAALPLFDGAKVFALNTSQHQDPKTASRFGKSPRELVGALTAAVIGTDAVYADMVIMPSASWLQQDLQACNEHGIGYVYGLSVDVKATTKKVMVAGKPMVAPGVIKGVQVDVVYEPAAGGKFIQMAAAVQAGQEEEEVIFKKLLAAVQGKNPTLHTQITAAIAAGTMTEDEAINRIAAAAVTAQGGDANDQNMVASVVNSLTAAFTDQTGADTLQQMRLMSCRMTLDTTLTASGLPLAAQQLVRDRFKDQVFEDTALQAAIQSTKEAFDTFTASGRVTGAGETRVRFEGVDKLQAAVDQMLGVKVADDLKSAAPGFTSLRAAYVEMTGDADVTGVITPENSRRLQAAYDGTSFAYALGNTLYRRVAQDYREVQDYGTSLLVGNNIRNARDFRKLETMLIGYYGDLPTVDTDIDDYPDLGEVADEMVEYALMEQGGIITIKRKTIINDDLRLVDRIISRLGRGARRGVARKVWTPFLTNAAWKGDNKAIFHADHGNLGSTAYGIAPALAAKVAMAQQKEQGSNERLLLRPTTVSFPSELFGIVRNVNTYNPQAVAIENGNSMYGFFQEKGLFENPFMTDANDWMMIADPNEIEIVELAFLNGQQEPQMFIANNPTQGQMFVNGGLQYKIQHDYAAEVVDFRGVYKAVVA
;
A
#
# COMPACT_ATOMS: atom_id res chain seq x y z
N MET A 1 5.86 -9.84 -70.75
CA MET A 1 4.96 -9.26 -69.75
C MET A 1 5.03 -10.08 -68.45
N LYS A 2 5.59 -9.51 -67.37
CA LYS A 2 5.00 -9.48 -66.02
C LYS A 2 5.89 -8.65 -65.11
N SER A 3 5.25 -7.75 -64.37
CA SER A 3 5.79 -6.63 -63.59
C SER A 3 7.18 -6.84 -62.98
N LYS A 4 8.06 -5.84 -63.13
CA LYS A 4 9.18 -5.61 -62.21
C LYS A 4 8.65 -5.54 -60.77
N HIS A 5 9.50 -5.89 -59.79
CA HIS A 5 9.29 -5.47 -58.42
C HIS A 5 9.08 -3.94 -58.39
N LYS A 6 7.97 -3.48 -57.82
CA LYS A 6 7.87 -2.09 -57.36
C LYS A 6 8.68 -2.02 -56.08
N ASP A 7 9.86 -1.40 -56.14
CA ASP A 7 10.57 -0.96 -54.95
C ASP A 7 9.62 -0.08 -54.14
N LYS A 8 9.27 -0.52 -52.93
CA LYS A 8 8.45 0.27 -52.02
C LYS A 8 9.36 1.35 -51.44
N MET A 9 9.25 2.56 -51.99
CA MET A 9 9.92 3.75 -51.46
C MET A 9 9.61 3.88 -49.97
N SER A 10 10.64 4.15 -49.18
CA SER A 10 10.50 4.39 -47.75
C SER A 10 9.68 5.65 -47.51
N PHE A 11 9.07 5.75 -46.32
CA PHE A 11 8.32 6.93 -45.91
C PHE A 11 9.18 8.21 -45.96
N GLN A 12 10.49 8.11 -45.68
CA GLN A 12 11.42 9.23 -45.78
C GLN A 12 11.68 9.67 -47.23
N GLU A 13 11.81 8.73 -48.18
CA GLU A 13 11.96 9.06 -49.61
C GLU A 13 10.69 9.70 -50.16
N ILE A 14 9.52 9.18 -49.79
CA ILE A 14 8.20 9.77 -50.12
C ILE A 14 8.10 11.19 -49.56
N MET A 15 8.40 11.38 -48.27
CA MET A 15 8.34 12.68 -47.60
C MET A 15 9.31 13.69 -48.24
N GLN A 16 10.52 13.27 -48.60
CA GLN A 16 11.51 14.13 -49.25
C GLN A 16 11.05 14.53 -50.67
N MET A 17 10.55 13.59 -51.47
CA MET A 17 10.03 13.89 -52.81
C MET A 17 8.82 14.84 -52.78
N VAL A 18 7.90 14.65 -51.83
CA VAL A 18 6.75 15.54 -51.63
C VAL A 18 7.21 16.92 -51.20
N ARG A 19 8.19 17.01 -50.29
CA ARG A 19 8.81 18.28 -49.87
C ARG A 19 9.45 19.02 -51.04
N ASP A 20 10.27 18.34 -51.83
CA ASP A 20 11.00 18.95 -52.95
C ASP A 20 10.03 19.44 -54.04
N ALA A 21 8.96 18.69 -54.31
CA ALA A 21 7.88 19.13 -55.20
C ALA A 21 7.15 20.37 -54.66
N ILE A 22 6.93 20.49 -53.34
CA ILE A 22 6.32 21.66 -52.72
C ILE A 22 7.26 22.87 -52.83
N CYS A 23 8.54 22.73 -52.44
CA CYS A 23 9.55 23.79 -52.57
C CYS A 23 9.62 24.34 -54.00
N ALA A 24 9.64 23.46 -55.00
CA ALA A 24 9.68 23.82 -56.41
C ALA A 24 8.38 24.51 -56.90
N LYS A 25 7.22 24.11 -56.39
CA LYS A 25 5.91 24.70 -56.74
C LYS A 25 5.68 26.06 -56.07
N GLU A 26 6.20 26.26 -54.86
CA GLU A 26 6.14 27.50 -54.08
C GLU A 26 7.24 28.51 -54.45
N GLY A 27 8.27 28.08 -55.19
CA GLY A 27 9.42 28.91 -55.59
C GLY A 27 10.36 29.25 -54.44
N LYS A 28 10.52 28.36 -53.45
CA LYS A 28 11.28 28.60 -52.22
C LYS A 28 12.22 27.43 -51.93
N ASP A 29 13.52 27.63 -52.15
CA ASP A 29 14.52 26.55 -52.14
C ASP A 29 14.69 25.83 -50.78
N PHE A 30 14.36 26.48 -49.64
CA PHE A 30 14.67 25.95 -48.30
C PHE A 30 13.57 26.09 -47.24
N HIS A 31 12.44 26.74 -47.55
CA HIS A 31 11.51 27.29 -46.54
C HIS A 31 10.14 26.63 -46.46
N CYS A 32 10.03 25.36 -46.88
CA CYS A 32 8.85 24.53 -46.66
C CYS A 32 9.17 23.42 -45.66
N TYR A 33 8.45 23.41 -44.54
CA TYR A 33 8.50 22.37 -43.51
C TYR A 33 7.22 21.54 -43.58
N ILE A 34 7.31 20.22 -43.64
CA ILE A 34 6.12 19.36 -43.56
C ILE A 34 5.76 19.21 -42.08
N GLU A 35 4.53 19.60 -41.74
CA GLU A 35 3.95 19.48 -40.39
C GLU A 35 3.30 18.10 -40.21
N ASP A 36 2.56 17.63 -41.21
CA ASP A 36 1.95 16.29 -41.23
C ASP A 36 1.73 15.78 -42.66
N MET A 37 1.68 14.47 -42.86
CA MET A 37 1.55 13.84 -44.18
C MET A 37 0.67 12.59 -44.14
N PHE A 38 -0.49 12.70 -44.78
CA PHE A 38 -1.49 11.65 -44.96
C PHE A 38 -1.31 10.94 -46.32
N PRO A 39 -2.01 9.82 -46.62
CA PRO A 39 -1.76 9.03 -47.83
C PRO A 39 -1.95 9.76 -49.17
N ASP A 40 -2.75 10.84 -49.20
CA ASP A 40 -3.14 11.60 -50.38
C ASP A 40 -3.02 13.14 -50.20
N THR A 41 -2.64 13.59 -49.00
CA THR A 41 -2.67 15.00 -48.60
C THR A 41 -1.51 15.32 -47.66
N VAL A 42 -0.96 16.52 -47.80
CA VAL A 42 0.21 16.99 -47.05
C VAL A 42 -0.07 18.37 -46.48
N VAL A 43 0.27 18.56 -45.21
CA VAL A 43 0.19 19.82 -44.49
C VAL A 43 1.60 20.35 -44.30
N TYR A 44 1.86 21.57 -44.76
CA TYR A 44 3.19 22.18 -44.72
C TYR A 44 3.12 23.64 -44.30
N GLU A 45 4.15 24.08 -43.59
CA GLU A 45 4.37 25.48 -43.24
C GLU A 45 5.22 26.15 -44.34
N SER A 46 4.80 27.33 -44.80
CA SER A 46 5.48 28.12 -45.84
C SER A 46 5.62 29.56 -45.35
N GLY A 47 6.86 30.09 -45.33
CA GLY A 47 7.15 31.47 -44.93
C GLY A 47 6.65 32.48 -45.96
N GLY A 48 5.79 33.41 -45.56
CA GLY A 48 5.34 34.53 -46.41
C GLY A 48 6.43 35.62 -46.57
N PRO A 49 6.26 36.57 -47.51
CA PRO A 49 7.17 37.73 -47.67
C PRO A 49 7.35 38.55 -46.39
N ASP A 50 6.38 38.47 -45.49
CA ASP A 50 6.29 39.23 -44.24
C ASP A 50 7.07 38.58 -43.07
N GLY A 51 7.74 37.44 -43.31
CA GLY A 51 8.44 36.66 -42.29
C GLY A 51 7.53 35.85 -41.35
N ILE A 52 6.22 35.86 -41.61
CA ILE A 52 5.22 35.05 -40.89
C ILE A 52 5.02 33.74 -41.66
N CYS A 53 5.14 32.62 -40.97
CA CYS A 53 4.91 31.29 -41.53
C CYS A 53 3.42 30.93 -41.41
N LYS A 54 2.86 30.37 -42.50
CA LYS A 54 1.46 29.97 -42.61
C LYS A 54 1.35 28.49 -42.96
N CYS A 55 0.34 27.82 -42.43
CA CYS A 55 0.04 26.41 -42.71
C CYS A 55 -0.85 26.29 -43.96
N TYR A 56 -0.47 25.39 -44.87
CA TYR A 56 -1.20 25.08 -46.10
C TYR A 56 -1.39 23.57 -46.22
N GLN A 57 -2.55 23.16 -46.72
CA GLN A 57 -2.83 21.78 -47.11
C GLN A 57 -2.89 21.71 -48.64
N ARG A 58 -2.25 20.69 -49.22
CA ARG A 58 -2.39 20.30 -50.63
C ARG A 58 -2.68 18.81 -50.72
N SER A 59 -3.42 18.39 -51.75
CA SER A 59 -3.40 16.98 -52.17
C SER A 59 -2.11 16.67 -52.93
N TYR A 60 -1.65 15.43 -52.84
CA TYR A 60 -0.54 14.92 -53.63
C TYR A 60 -0.83 13.49 -54.12
N SER A 61 -0.27 13.13 -55.27
CA SER A 61 -0.28 11.77 -55.77
C SER A 61 1.09 11.41 -56.34
N ILE A 62 1.49 10.14 -56.19
CA ILE A 62 2.79 9.65 -56.65
C ILE A 62 2.58 8.56 -57.70
N ALA A 63 2.99 8.86 -58.93
CA ALA A 63 3.02 7.93 -60.05
C ALA A 63 4.39 7.99 -60.72
N ASP A 64 4.95 6.83 -61.08
CA ASP A 64 6.25 6.70 -61.78
C ASP A 64 7.40 7.55 -61.18
N ASN A 65 7.50 7.58 -59.85
CA ASN A 65 8.43 8.39 -59.06
C ASN A 65 8.35 9.92 -59.31
N GLN A 66 7.19 10.42 -59.73
CA GLN A 66 6.89 11.85 -59.79
C GLN A 66 5.71 12.20 -58.89
N VAL A 67 5.83 13.33 -58.18
CA VAL A 67 4.78 13.87 -57.30
C VAL A 67 3.96 14.89 -58.09
N THR A 68 2.66 14.65 -58.21
CA THR A 68 1.71 15.65 -58.72
C THR A 68 1.00 16.31 -57.54
N LEU A 69 1.09 17.64 -57.43
CA LEU A 69 0.47 18.43 -56.37
C LEU A 69 -0.82 19.11 -56.85
N GLY A 70 -1.84 19.08 -56.01
CA GLY A 70 -3.06 19.89 -56.16
C GLY A 70 -2.89 21.34 -55.68
N ASP A 71 -4.00 22.07 -55.67
CA ASP A 71 -4.05 23.47 -55.23
C ASP A 71 -3.89 23.61 -53.71
N ALA A 72 -3.30 24.72 -53.27
CA ALA A 72 -3.13 25.02 -51.85
C ALA A 72 -4.41 25.59 -51.25
N VAL A 73 -4.80 25.03 -50.11
CA VAL A 73 -5.80 25.60 -49.21
C VAL A 73 -5.05 26.08 -47.96
N GLU A 74 -5.20 27.35 -47.59
CA GLU A 74 -4.69 27.84 -46.30
C GLU A 74 -5.52 27.21 -45.17
N VAL A 75 -4.85 26.52 -44.24
CA VAL A 75 -5.52 25.78 -43.16
C VAL A 75 -5.09 26.36 -41.81
N GLN A 76 -6.07 26.56 -40.93
CA GLN A 76 -5.81 27.00 -39.56
C GLN A 76 -5.81 25.79 -38.62
N ARG A 77 -4.91 25.81 -37.65
CA ARG A 77 -4.77 24.74 -36.65
C ARG A 77 -5.89 24.84 -35.62
N GLU A 78 -6.99 24.14 -35.87
CA GLU A 78 -8.12 24.05 -34.94
C GLU A 78 -7.87 22.99 -33.87
N ILE A 79 -8.01 23.37 -32.59
CA ILE A 79 -7.94 22.45 -31.45
C ILE A 79 -9.34 22.34 -30.86
N SER A 80 -10.01 21.21 -31.10
CA SER A 80 -11.34 20.96 -30.55
C SER A 80 -11.27 20.57 -29.07
N TYR A 81 -11.95 21.36 -28.23
CA TYR A 81 -12.21 21.03 -26.83
C TYR A 81 -13.72 20.80 -26.65
N VAL A 82 -14.12 19.63 -26.16
CA VAL A 82 -15.49 19.39 -25.70
C VAL A 82 -15.64 19.94 -24.27
N PRO A 83 -16.52 20.93 -24.02
CA PRO A 83 -16.63 21.55 -22.71
C PRO A 83 -17.55 20.75 -21.78
N LEU A 84 -17.02 19.81 -21.00
CA LEU A 84 -17.77 19.13 -19.92
C LEU A 84 -17.95 20.04 -18.68
N LYS A 85 -18.47 21.26 -18.89
CA LYS A 85 -18.41 22.37 -17.93
C LYS A 85 -19.55 22.42 -16.89
N ALA A 86 -20.47 21.45 -16.93
CA ALA A 86 -21.57 21.33 -15.98
C ALA A 86 -21.41 20.17 -14.97
N ALA A 87 -20.82 19.04 -15.39
CA ALA A 87 -20.70 17.85 -14.55
C ALA A 87 -19.63 17.96 -13.43
N CYS A 88 -18.51 18.65 -13.70
CA CYS A 88 -17.39 18.71 -12.75
C CYS A 88 -17.58 19.72 -11.60
N ILE A 89 -18.55 20.63 -11.68
CA ILE A 89 -18.76 21.67 -10.66
C ILE A 89 -19.51 21.13 -9.42
N LEU A 90 -20.27 20.03 -9.57
CA LEU A 90 -21.06 19.44 -8.48
C LEU A 90 -20.51 18.11 -7.94
N MET A 91 -19.72 17.35 -8.73
CA MET A 91 -18.99 16.20 -8.16
C MET A 91 -17.88 16.61 -7.17
N ALA A 92 -17.38 17.85 -7.27
CA ALA A 92 -16.25 18.37 -6.48
C ALA A 92 -16.63 19.08 -5.16
N ALA A 93 -17.77 18.75 -4.55
CA ALA A 93 -18.28 19.46 -3.37
C ALA A 93 -18.47 18.60 -2.11
N VAL A 94 -18.09 17.32 -2.14
CA VAL A 94 -19.13 16.39 -1.66
C VAL A 94 -18.64 15.12 -0.93
N GLU A 95 -17.32 14.88 -0.82
CA GLU A 95 -16.68 13.90 0.12
C GLU A 95 -15.65 14.59 1.02
N GLY A 96 -14.68 13.86 1.54
CA GLY A 96 -13.34 14.35 1.84
C GLY A 96 -12.29 13.51 1.12
N ASP A 97 -11.32 14.14 0.45
CA ASP A 97 -10.06 13.45 0.17
C ASP A 97 -9.35 13.26 1.51
N THR A 98 -9.51 12.09 2.13
CA THR A 98 -8.87 11.74 3.40
C THR A 98 -7.39 11.42 3.25
N THR A 99 -6.85 11.45 2.03
CA THR A 99 -5.44 11.15 1.75
C THR A 99 -4.57 12.41 1.68
N GLY A 100 -5.14 13.60 1.51
CA GLY A 100 -4.36 14.82 1.31
C GLY A 100 -3.63 14.89 -0.03
N ALA A 101 -4.06 14.14 -1.04
CA ALA A 101 -3.41 14.11 -2.35
C ALA A 101 -3.75 15.35 -3.21
N LYS A 102 -4.86 16.04 -2.95
CA LYS A 102 -5.31 17.22 -3.71
C LYS A 102 -5.38 18.49 -2.87
N TRP A 103 -4.73 19.55 -3.37
CA TRP A 103 -4.63 20.84 -2.70
C TRP A 103 -5.07 21.99 -3.60
N LYS A 104 -5.94 22.85 -3.09
CA LYS A 104 -6.21 24.17 -3.69
C LYS A 104 -4.97 25.04 -3.53
N VAL A 105 -4.50 25.61 -4.63
CA VAL A 105 -3.30 26.45 -4.66
C VAL A 105 -3.57 27.78 -5.37
N LYS A 106 -2.94 28.84 -4.87
CA LYS A 106 -2.71 30.06 -5.64
C LYS A 106 -1.41 29.83 -6.42
N VAL A 107 -1.45 29.94 -7.75
CA VAL A 107 -0.28 29.67 -8.59
C VAL A 107 0.55 30.94 -8.80
N VAL A 108 -0.11 32.04 -9.16
CA VAL A 108 0.54 33.34 -9.41
C VAL A 108 -0.44 34.48 -9.17
N GLU A 109 -0.01 35.49 -8.42
CA GLU A 109 -0.78 36.71 -8.14
C GLU A 109 -0.60 37.75 -9.25
N PHE A 110 -1.65 38.52 -9.57
CA PHE A 110 -1.59 39.53 -10.63
C PHE A 110 -0.83 40.78 -10.16
N GLY A 111 0.03 41.30 -11.04
CA GLY A 111 0.79 42.53 -10.81
C GLY A 111 2.29 42.31 -10.58
N PRO A 112 2.98 43.27 -9.93
CA PRO A 112 4.44 43.25 -9.79
C PRO A 112 4.93 42.24 -8.75
N ASP A 113 5.85 41.36 -9.13
CA ASP A 113 6.52 40.42 -8.23
C ASP A 113 7.85 40.94 -7.65
N LYS A 114 8.46 40.15 -6.75
CA LYS A 114 9.76 40.47 -6.14
C LYS A 114 10.94 40.50 -7.13
N ASN A 115 10.80 39.89 -8.31
CA ASN A 115 11.85 39.72 -9.31
C ASN A 115 11.82 40.79 -10.43
N GLY A 116 10.87 41.72 -10.39
CA GLY A 116 10.72 42.77 -11.40
C GLY A 116 9.86 42.37 -12.61
N ILE A 117 9.12 41.27 -12.49
CA ILE A 117 8.14 40.82 -13.49
C ILE A 117 6.75 41.36 -13.10
N ASN A 118 6.01 41.88 -14.07
CA ASN A 118 4.61 42.25 -13.91
C ASN A 118 3.71 41.19 -14.55
N TRP A 119 3.07 40.39 -13.70
CA TRP A 119 2.17 39.30 -14.06
C TRP A 119 0.80 39.86 -14.47
N ASP A 120 0.67 40.24 -15.74
CA ASP A 120 -0.55 40.86 -16.24
C ASP A 120 -1.69 39.84 -16.41
N LYS A 121 -2.88 40.23 -15.98
CA LYS A 121 -4.08 39.38 -15.99
C LYS A 121 -4.49 38.94 -17.38
N ALA A 122 -4.25 39.74 -18.42
CA ALA A 122 -4.68 39.43 -19.78
C ALA A 122 -3.84 38.29 -20.39
N SER A 123 -2.52 38.37 -20.29
CA SER A 123 -1.61 37.32 -20.76
C SER A 123 -1.79 36.02 -19.97
N LEU A 124 -2.03 36.10 -18.65
CA LEU A 124 -2.32 34.93 -17.83
C LEU A 124 -3.70 34.31 -18.13
N THR A 125 -4.72 35.12 -18.41
CA THR A 125 -6.04 34.63 -18.84
C THR A 125 -5.96 33.92 -20.20
N ALA A 126 -5.22 34.49 -21.16
CA ALA A 126 -4.97 33.85 -22.45
C ALA A 126 -4.17 32.54 -22.33
N ALA A 127 -3.35 32.42 -21.29
CA ALA A 127 -2.54 31.24 -21.01
C ALA A 127 -3.21 30.20 -20.09
N LEU A 128 -4.45 30.44 -19.62
CA LEU A 128 -5.12 29.58 -18.65
C LEU A 128 -5.11 28.07 -19.03
N PRO A 129 -5.36 27.66 -20.29
CA PRO A 129 -5.31 26.24 -20.68
C PRO A 129 -3.92 25.60 -20.57
N LEU A 130 -2.85 26.39 -20.42
CA LEU A 130 -1.48 25.89 -20.20
C LEU A 130 -1.17 25.64 -18.73
N PHE A 131 -2.00 26.12 -17.80
CA PHE A 131 -1.88 25.80 -16.37
C PHE A 131 -2.46 24.41 -16.07
N ASP A 132 -3.51 23.98 -16.77
CA ASP A 132 -4.00 22.60 -16.67
C ASP A 132 -2.97 21.61 -17.26
N GLY A 133 -2.57 20.63 -16.45
CA GLY A 133 -1.48 19.70 -16.78
C GLY A 133 -0.07 20.28 -16.61
N ALA A 134 0.08 21.51 -16.10
CA ALA A 134 1.39 22.07 -15.81
C ALA A 134 2.10 21.22 -14.74
N LYS A 135 3.34 20.81 -15.04
CA LYS A 135 4.14 19.95 -14.17
C LYS A 135 4.66 20.73 -12.97
N VAL A 136 4.59 20.10 -11.79
CA VAL A 136 5.10 20.64 -10.53
C VAL A 136 6.34 19.86 -10.08
N PHE A 137 7.46 20.55 -9.87
CA PHE A 137 8.73 19.94 -9.43
C PHE A 137 9.17 20.42 -8.05
N ALA A 138 9.99 19.63 -7.36
CA ALA A 138 10.75 20.06 -6.18
C ALA A 138 12.24 19.98 -6.51
N LEU A 139 12.85 21.13 -6.80
CA LEU A 139 14.26 21.23 -7.21
C LEU A 139 15.14 21.62 -6.03
N ASN A 140 16.43 21.30 -6.12
CA ASN A 140 17.39 21.72 -5.10
C ASN A 140 17.86 23.17 -5.33
N THR A 141 18.39 23.80 -4.27
CA THR A 141 18.81 25.21 -4.29
C THR A 141 19.83 25.52 -5.39
N SER A 142 20.72 24.57 -5.72
CA SER A 142 21.72 24.75 -6.80
C SER A 142 21.13 24.66 -8.22
N GLN A 143 19.94 24.05 -8.40
CA GLN A 143 19.17 24.10 -9.65
C GLN A 143 18.36 25.40 -9.78
N HIS A 144 17.99 26.03 -8.66
CA HIS A 144 17.29 27.32 -8.66
C HIS A 144 18.20 28.54 -8.90
N GLN A 145 19.51 28.43 -8.63
CA GLN A 145 20.41 29.60 -8.59
C GLN A 145 21.32 29.80 -9.80
N ASP A 146 21.63 28.77 -10.61
CA ASP A 146 22.48 28.91 -11.79
C ASP A 146 21.92 28.17 -13.03
N PRO A 147 21.46 28.89 -14.07
CA PRO A 147 21.04 28.30 -15.34
C PRO A 147 22.14 27.49 -16.06
N LYS A 148 23.40 27.60 -15.66
CA LYS A 148 24.55 26.86 -16.21
C LYS A 148 24.87 25.55 -15.46
N THR A 149 24.35 25.36 -14.24
CA THR A 149 24.42 24.07 -13.51
C THR A 149 23.18 23.22 -13.72
N ALA A 150 22.09 23.78 -14.30
CA ALA A 150 21.01 23.00 -14.87
C ALA A 150 21.58 21.88 -15.75
N SER A 151 21.24 20.63 -15.44
CA SER A 151 22.00 19.50 -15.99
C SER A 151 21.96 19.49 -17.52
N ARG A 152 23.05 19.00 -18.14
CA ARG A 152 23.16 18.78 -19.59
C ARG A 152 22.07 17.84 -20.15
N PHE A 153 21.29 17.23 -19.25
CA PHE A 153 20.25 16.22 -19.48
C PHE A 153 18.84 16.71 -19.07
N GLY A 154 18.67 17.97 -18.64
CA GLY A 154 17.39 18.56 -18.22
C GLY A 154 17.04 18.40 -16.74
N LYS A 155 15.78 18.73 -16.38
CA LYS A 155 15.15 18.50 -15.06
C LYS A 155 14.78 17.00 -14.94
N SER A 156 14.98 16.38 -13.78
CA SER A 156 14.84 14.92 -13.60
C SER A 156 13.37 14.50 -13.45
N PRO A 157 12.94 13.36 -14.04
CA PRO A 157 11.63 12.77 -13.74
C PRO A 157 11.43 12.41 -12.26
N ARG A 158 12.51 12.20 -11.49
CA ARG A 158 12.45 11.95 -10.04
C ARG A 158 12.15 13.21 -9.21
N GLU A 159 12.30 14.40 -9.80
CA GLU A 159 12.03 15.69 -9.14
C GLU A 159 10.58 16.14 -9.37
N LEU A 160 9.80 15.40 -10.17
CA LEU A 160 8.38 15.67 -10.43
C LEU A 160 7.54 15.25 -9.21
N VAL A 161 6.88 16.22 -8.57
CA VAL A 161 6.08 16.00 -7.35
C VAL A 161 4.58 16.10 -7.59
N GLY A 162 4.14 16.68 -8.71
CA GLY A 162 2.71 16.87 -8.97
C GLY A 162 2.38 17.42 -10.35
N ALA A 163 1.09 17.68 -10.56
CA ALA A 163 0.57 18.42 -11.70
C ALA A 163 -0.58 19.34 -11.25
N LEU A 164 -0.74 20.48 -11.93
CA LEU A 164 -1.90 21.35 -11.76
C LEU A 164 -3.09 20.87 -12.59
N THR A 165 -4.29 21.12 -12.06
CA THR A 165 -5.60 20.79 -12.66
C THR A 165 -6.63 21.84 -12.26
N ALA A 166 -7.75 21.91 -12.97
CA ALA A 166 -8.86 22.84 -12.68
C ALA A 166 -8.42 24.32 -12.54
N ALA A 167 -7.51 24.78 -13.41
CA ALA A 167 -7.00 26.15 -13.36
C ALA A 167 -8.09 27.20 -13.66
N VAL A 168 -8.22 28.21 -12.79
CA VAL A 168 -9.20 29.28 -12.89
C VAL A 168 -8.59 30.67 -12.67
N ILE A 169 -9.10 31.65 -13.40
CA ILE A 169 -8.78 33.08 -13.19
C ILE A 169 -9.66 33.62 -12.07
N GLY A 170 -9.03 33.96 -10.95
CA GLY A 170 -9.68 34.67 -9.84
C GLY A 170 -9.78 36.18 -10.09
N THR A 171 -10.15 36.91 -9.04
CA THR A 171 -10.10 38.38 -9.04
C THR A 171 -8.65 38.87 -9.01
N ASP A 172 -7.84 38.29 -8.12
CA ASP A 172 -6.48 38.70 -7.73
C ASP A 172 -5.35 37.79 -8.23
N ALA A 173 -5.63 36.54 -8.58
CA ALA A 173 -4.61 35.55 -8.96
C ALA A 173 -5.13 34.47 -9.92
N VAL A 174 -4.21 33.65 -10.45
CA VAL A 174 -4.52 32.33 -11.02
C VAL A 174 -4.56 31.32 -9.88
N TYR A 175 -5.64 30.56 -9.79
CA TYR A 175 -5.82 29.45 -8.84
C TYR A 175 -5.88 28.13 -9.60
N ALA A 176 -5.52 27.03 -8.96
CA ALA A 176 -5.65 25.68 -9.50
C ALA A 176 -5.77 24.66 -8.35
N ASP A 177 -6.15 23.44 -8.67
CA ASP A 177 -6.02 22.28 -7.79
C ASP A 177 -4.73 21.52 -8.17
N MET A 178 -3.77 21.44 -7.24
CA MET A 178 -2.55 20.65 -7.38
C MET A 178 -2.80 19.21 -6.94
N VAL A 179 -2.52 18.25 -7.82
CA VAL A 179 -2.47 16.82 -7.48
C VAL A 179 -1.03 16.46 -7.15
N ILE A 180 -0.79 16.00 -5.92
CA ILE A 180 0.50 15.48 -5.46
C ILE A 180 0.62 14.02 -5.90
N MET A 181 1.76 13.64 -6.48
CA MET A 181 2.04 12.26 -6.88
C MET A 181 2.38 11.40 -5.65
N PRO A 182 1.99 10.11 -5.59
CA PRO A 182 2.32 9.23 -4.46
C PRO A 182 3.83 9.11 -4.15
N SER A 183 4.70 9.33 -5.15
CA SER A 183 6.15 9.39 -4.99
C SER A 183 6.66 10.61 -4.20
N ALA A 184 5.81 11.60 -3.95
CA ALA A 184 6.08 12.81 -3.19
C ALA A 184 5.31 12.84 -1.85
N SER A 185 5.15 11.68 -1.21
CA SER A 185 4.43 11.51 0.06
C SER A 185 4.96 12.41 1.19
N TRP A 186 6.22 12.84 1.14
CA TRP A 186 6.80 13.80 2.09
C TRP A 186 6.06 15.15 2.04
N LEU A 187 5.77 15.66 0.84
CA LEU A 187 5.10 16.95 0.65
C LEU A 187 3.63 16.87 1.10
N GLN A 188 3.00 15.73 0.82
CA GLN A 188 1.64 15.40 1.26
C GLN A 188 1.53 15.37 2.79
N GLN A 189 2.43 14.66 3.46
CA GLN A 189 2.46 14.54 4.93
C GLN A 189 2.75 15.88 5.61
N ASP A 190 3.72 16.66 5.12
CA ASP A 190 4.04 17.97 5.70
C ASP A 190 2.88 18.96 5.56
N LEU A 191 2.24 19.03 4.39
CA LEU A 191 1.09 19.93 4.16
C LEU A 191 -0.14 19.50 4.99
N GLN A 192 -0.37 18.19 5.12
CA GLN A 192 -1.41 17.65 5.99
C GLN A 192 -1.16 18.03 7.46
N ALA A 193 0.07 17.83 7.97
CA ALA A 193 0.44 18.23 9.33
C ALA A 193 0.32 19.75 9.56
N CYS A 194 0.64 20.58 8.55
CA CYS A 194 0.40 22.02 8.63
C CYS A 194 -1.11 22.32 8.80
N ASN A 195 -1.96 21.68 8.00
CA ASN A 195 -3.41 21.87 8.04
C ASN A 195 -4.05 21.36 9.35
N GLU A 196 -3.65 20.17 9.82
CA GLU A 196 -4.13 19.57 11.07
C GLU A 196 -3.77 20.40 12.31
N HIS A 197 -2.59 21.03 12.32
CA HIS A 197 -2.12 21.87 13.42
C HIS A 197 -2.42 23.37 13.25
N GLY A 198 -3.12 23.78 12.18
CA GLY A 198 -3.44 25.18 11.90
C GLY A 198 -2.21 26.06 11.63
N ILE A 199 -1.10 25.46 11.22
CA ILE A 199 0.15 26.13 10.89
C ILE A 199 0.06 26.63 9.44
N GLY A 200 0.40 27.90 9.19
CA GLY A 200 0.49 28.43 7.83
C GLY A 200 1.53 27.64 7.02
N TYR A 201 1.16 27.20 5.81
CA TYR A 201 1.98 26.29 5.00
C TYR A 201 3.42 26.78 4.83
N VAL A 202 4.37 25.90 5.18
CA VAL A 202 5.82 26.16 5.13
C VAL A 202 6.35 26.20 3.69
N TYR A 203 5.56 25.72 2.72
CA TYR A 203 5.88 25.70 1.30
C TYR A 203 5.05 26.71 0.49
N GLY A 204 5.67 27.31 -0.51
CA GLY A 204 5.06 28.14 -1.55
C GLY A 204 5.28 27.58 -2.94
N LEU A 205 4.77 28.30 -3.94
CA LEU A 205 4.88 27.93 -5.36
C LEU A 205 5.52 29.07 -6.17
N SER A 206 6.47 28.72 -7.03
CA SER A 206 7.06 29.62 -8.02
C SER A 206 6.65 29.18 -9.42
N VAL A 207 6.13 30.10 -10.23
CA VAL A 207 5.76 29.80 -11.62
C VAL A 207 6.90 30.16 -12.59
N ASP A 208 7.23 29.22 -13.47
CA ASP A 208 8.14 29.39 -14.61
C ASP A 208 7.29 29.45 -15.90
N VAL A 209 7.34 30.57 -16.64
CA VAL A 209 6.65 30.69 -17.95
C VAL A 209 7.63 30.86 -19.10
N LYS A 210 7.42 30.07 -20.16
CA LYS A 210 8.10 30.27 -21.44
C LYS A 210 7.29 31.25 -22.28
N ALA A 211 7.67 32.53 -22.30
CA ALA A 211 6.92 33.58 -22.98
C ALA A 211 7.79 34.49 -23.84
N THR A 212 7.18 35.16 -24.83
CA THR A 212 7.79 36.38 -25.39
C THR A 212 7.75 37.49 -24.34
N THR A 213 8.77 38.36 -24.28
CA THR A 213 8.86 39.42 -23.26
C THR A 213 8.38 40.77 -23.78
N LYS A 214 7.52 41.46 -23.05
CA LYS A 214 7.13 42.86 -23.27
C LYS A 214 7.73 43.74 -22.16
N LYS A 215 8.12 44.97 -22.48
CA LYS A 215 8.48 45.98 -21.46
C LYS A 215 7.27 46.83 -21.14
N VAL A 216 6.94 46.99 -19.86
CA VAL A 216 5.76 47.74 -19.39
C VAL A 216 6.19 48.68 -18.26
N MET A 217 5.67 49.91 -18.27
CA MET A 217 5.87 50.86 -17.17
C MET A 217 4.76 50.66 -16.14
N VAL A 218 5.11 50.23 -14.93
CA VAL A 218 4.16 50.01 -13.82
C VAL A 218 4.59 50.88 -12.65
N ALA A 219 3.69 51.75 -12.17
CA ALA A 219 3.97 52.72 -11.10
C ALA A 219 5.28 53.52 -11.30
N GLY A 220 5.60 53.90 -12.55
CA GLY A 220 6.81 54.65 -12.90
C GLY A 220 8.10 53.83 -13.01
N LYS A 221 8.07 52.51 -12.78
CA LYS A 221 9.22 51.61 -12.94
C LYS A 221 9.11 50.79 -14.24
N PRO A 222 10.21 50.61 -14.99
CA PRO A 222 10.24 49.68 -16.11
C PRO A 222 10.28 48.24 -15.60
N MET A 223 9.29 47.44 -15.98
CA MET A 223 9.16 46.03 -15.62
C MET A 223 9.02 45.17 -16.87
N VAL A 224 9.30 43.86 -16.75
CA VAL A 224 9.07 42.89 -17.82
C VAL A 224 7.71 42.23 -17.59
N ALA A 225 6.89 42.11 -18.63
CA ALA A 225 5.63 41.36 -18.59
C ALA A 225 5.68 40.19 -19.60
N PRO A 226 5.04 39.05 -19.31
CA PRO A 226 4.86 38.00 -20.28
C PRO A 226 3.99 38.51 -21.45
N GLY A 227 4.32 38.05 -22.66
CA GLY A 227 3.63 38.42 -23.89
C GLY A 227 2.69 37.33 -24.35
N VAL A 228 3.20 36.42 -25.17
CA VAL A 228 2.52 35.15 -25.51
C VAL A 228 3.22 34.05 -24.73
N ILE A 229 2.52 33.48 -23.74
CA ILE A 229 2.99 32.33 -22.98
C ILE A 229 2.79 31.07 -23.85
N LYS A 230 3.84 30.26 -23.98
CA LYS A 230 3.89 29.02 -24.77
C LYS A 230 4.09 27.76 -23.91
N GLY A 231 4.22 27.91 -22.60
CA GLY A 231 4.31 26.82 -21.65
C GLY A 231 4.46 27.32 -20.22
N VAL A 232 3.90 26.56 -19.28
CA VAL A 232 3.88 26.84 -17.85
C VAL A 232 4.50 25.65 -17.12
N GLN A 233 5.31 25.94 -16.11
CA GLN A 233 5.82 25.00 -15.12
C GLN A 233 5.67 25.65 -13.74
N VAL A 234 5.55 24.84 -12.69
CA VAL A 234 5.61 25.31 -11.31
C VAL A 234 6.69 24.53 -10.55
N ASP A 235 7.41 25.20 -9.67
CA ASP A 235 8.35 24.58 -8.76
C ASP A 235 7.92 24.88 -7.31
N VAL A 236 7.99 23.88 -6.42
CA VAL A 236 7.75 24.01 -4.97
C VAL A 236 8.97 24.68 -4.35
N VAL A 237 8.76 25.79 -3.64
CA VAL A 237 9.82 26.63 -3.07
C VAL A 237 9.49 27.01 -1.63
N TYR A 238 10.51 27.37 -0.85
CA TYR A 238 10.29 27.94 0.49
C TYR A 238 9.78 29.39 0.43
N GLU A 239 10.32 30.23 -0.47
CA GLU A 239 9.91 31.63 -0.63
C GLU A 239 9.41 31.93 -2.06
N PRO A 240 8.08 32.10 -2.26
CA PRO A 240 7.52 32.46 -3.56
C PRO A 240 7.80 33.93 -3.90
N ALA A 241 8.18 34.19 -5.16
CA ALA A 241 8.40 35.54 -5.67
C ALA A 241 7.09 36.24 -6.07
N ALA A 242 6.15 35.49 -6.65
CA ALA A 242 4.91 35.99 -7.25
C ALA A 242 3.63 35.53 -6.50
N GLY A 243 3.73 35.38 -5.17
CA GLY A 243 2.57 35.13 -4.28
C GLY A 243 1.97 33.71 -4.30
N GLY A 244 2.56 32.77 -5.05
CA GLY A 244 2.06 31.40 -5.14
C GLY A 244 2.17 30.62 -3.81
N LYS A 245 1.10 29.93 -3.41
CA LYS A 245 0.98 29.25 -2.10
C LYS A 245 -0.10 28.17 -2.08
N PHE A 246 0.01 27.23 -1.13
CA PHE A 246 -1.06 26.31 -0.77
C PHE A 246 -2.18 27.05 0.00
N ILE A 247 -3.41 26.53 -0.08
CA ILE A 247 -4.61 27.14 0.53
C ILE A 247 -5.33 26.15 1.44
N GLN A 248 -5.76 24.99 0.91
CA GLN A 248 -6.51 23.96 1.64
C GLN A 248 -6.62 22.66 0.84
N MET A 249 -6.97 21.56 1.51
CA MET A 249 -7.29 20.25 0.91
C MET A 249 -8.63 20.25 0.13
N ALA A 250 -8.85 19.29 -0.78
CA ALA A 250 -10.05 19.18 -1.64
C ALA A 250 -10.97 17.96 -1.31
N ALA A 251 -12.15 17.83 -1.97
CA ALA A 251 -13.26 16.91 -1.59
C ALA A 251 -14.22 16.53 -2.77
N ALA A 252 -14.61 15.24 -2.98
CA ALA A 252 -15.52 14.77 -4.08
C ALA A 252 -16.04 13.30 -3.93
N VAL A 253 -17.35 12.97 -4.13
CA VAL A 253 -18.01 11.75 -3.52
C VAL A 253 -18.37 10.51 -4.33
N GLN A 254 -18.49 9.43 -3.55
CA GLN A 254 -19.26 8.22 -3.79
C GLN A 254 -20.77 8.34 -3.54
N ALA A 255 -21.53 8.23 -4.62
CA ALA A 255 -22.98 8.08 -4.60
C ALA A 255 -23.36 6.59 -4.82
N GLY A 256 -24.42 6.14 -4.14
CA GLY A 256 -25.02 4.84 -4.39
C GLY A 256 -26.14 4.51 -3.40
N GLN A 257 -27.40 4.66 -3.86
CA GLN A 257 -28.63 4.17 -3.21
C GLN A 257 -29.10 4.90 -1.93
N GLU A 258 -29.76 6.07 -2.05
CA GLU A 258 -30.73 6.58 -1.04
C GLU A 258 -31.51 7.85 -1.49
N GLU A 259 -31.78 8.04 -2.78
CA GLU A 259 -32.11 9.39 -3.31
C GLU A 259 -33.42 10.04 -2.82
N GLU A 260 -34.48 9.28 -2.48
CA GLU A 260 -35.75 9.89 -2.03
C GLU A 260 -35.70 10.36 -0.55
N GLU A 261 -35.31 9.51 0.41
CA GLU A 261 -35.19 9.92 1.82
C GLU A 261 -34.17 11.05 2.01
N VAL A 262 -33.08 11.04 1.22
CA VAL A 262 -32.00 12.01 1.37
C VAL A 262 -32.38 13.40 0.91
N ILE A 263 -33.25 13.55 -0.10
CA ILE A 263 -33.75 14.88 -0.53
C ILE A 263 -34.60 15.49 0.57
N PHE A 264 -35.56 14.73 1.15
CA PHE A 264 -36.42 15.24 2.22
C PHE A 264 -35.62 15.60 3.49
N LYS A 265 -34.72 14.71 3.95
CA LYS A 265 -33.83 14.95 5.10
C LYS A 265 -32.92 16.19 4.88
N LYS A 266 -32.35 16.37 3.69
CA LYS A 266 -31.53 17.56 3.35
C LYS A 266 -32.35 18.84 3.37
N LEU A 267 -33.58 18.81 2.86
CA LEU A 267 -34.47 19.98 2.80
C LEU A 267 -34.96 20.36 4.21
N LEU A 268 -35.27 19.38 5.07
CA LEU A 268 -35.59 19.59 6.48
C LEU A 268 -34.41 20.20 7.25
N ALA A 269 -33.19 19.69 7.08
CA ALA A 269 -31.97 20.22 7.71
C ALA A 269 -31.66 21.67 7.27
N ALA A 270 -31.90 22.01 5.99
CA ALA A 270 -31.76 23.38 5.50
C ALA A 270 -32.77 24.35 6.14
N VAL A 271 -33.98 23.88 6.45
CA VAL A 271 -34.99 24.66 7.19
C VAL A 271 -34.60 24.81 8.66
N GLN A 272 -34.02 23.79 9.30
CA GLN A 272 -33.54 23.88 10.68
C GLN A 272 -32.60 25.06 10.89
N GLY A 273 -31.65 25.29 9.97
CA GLY A 273 -30.69 26.39 10.05
C GLY A 273 -31.24 27.78 9.74
N LYS A 274 -32.37 27.90 9.03
CA LYS A 274 -32.94 29.20 8.59
C LYS A 274 -34.26 29.59 9.25
N ASN A 275 -35.08 28.62 9.65
CA ASN A 275 -36.33 28.83 10.37
C ASN A 275 -36.57 27.68 11.37
N PRO A 276 -35.90 27.68 12.53
CA PRO A 276 -35.97 26.60 13.53
C PRO A 276 -37.40 26.34 14.05
N THR A 277 -38.22 27.39 14.11
CA THR A 277 -39.63 27.31 14.55
C THR A 277 -40.47 26.51 13.56
N LEU A 278 -40.30 26.75 12.25
CA LEU A 278 -40.99 26.01 11.20
C LEU A 278 -40.53 24.55 11.14
N HIS A 279 -39.21 24.31 11.25
CA HIS A 279 -38.65 22.97 11.37
C HIS A 279 -39.33 22.18 12.50
N THR A 280 -39.39 22.76 13.71
CA THR A 280 -39.99 22.11 14.88
C THR A 280 -41.49 21.82 14.67
N GLN A 281 -42.24 22.71 14.03
CA GLN A 281 -43.67 22.49 13.72
C GLN A 281 -43.89 21.35 12.72
N ILE A 282 -43.05 21.25 11.68
CA ILE A 282 -43.16 20.23 10.64
C ILE A 282 -42.75 18.86 11.18
N THR A 283 -41.60 18.77 11.86
CA THR A 283 -41.12 17.52 12.46
C THR A 283 -42.12 16.97 13.49
N ALA A 284 -42.75 17.83 14.29
CA ALA A 284 -43.79 17.40 15.24
C ALA A 284 -45.09 16.94 14.55
N ALA A 285 -45.52 17.60 13.47
CA ALA A 285 -46.75 17.23 12.75
C ALA A 285 -46.63 15.90 11.99
N ILE A 286 -45.45 15.63 11.42
CA ILE A 286 -45.10 14.36 10.78
C ILE A 286 -44.99 13.24 11.83
N ALA A 287 -44.29 13.48 12.94
CA ALA A 287 -44.19 12.50 14.03
C ALA A 287 -45.55 12.15 14.66
N ALA A 288 -46.51 13.09 14.64
CA ALA A 288 -47.90 12.86 15.04
C ALA A 288 -48.78 12.22 13.95
N GLY A 289 -48.26 11.95 12.75
CA GLY A 289 -49.01 11.38 11.62
C GLY A 289 -50.09 12.30 11.05
N THR A 290 -49.99 13.62 11.27
CA THR A 290 -51.02 14.62 10.92
C THR A 290 -50.69 15.46 9.68
N MET A 291 -49.55 15.18 9.05
CA MET A 291 -49.05 15.87 7.86
C MET A 291 -48.17 14.89 7.07
N THR A 292 -48.34 14.87 5.76
CA THR A 292 -47.49 14.09 4.83
C THR A 292 -46.24 14.85 4.42
N GLU A 293 -45.23 14.15 3.87
CA GLU A 293 -43.98 14.77 3.44
C GLU A 293 -44.19 15.80 2.30
N ASP A 294 -45.12 15.54 1.37
CA ASP A 294 -45.50 16.48 0.32
C ASP A 294 -46.17 17.75 0.86
N GLU A 295 -47.02 17.63 1.87
CA GLU A 295 -47.62 18.78 2.56
C GLU A 295 -46.57 19.59 3.33
N ALA A 296 -45.58 18.91 3.90
CA ALA A 296 -44.43 19.54 4.55
C ALA A 296 -43.56 20.32 3.54
N ILE A 297 -43.24 19.73 2.38
CA ILE A 297 -42.49 20.40 1.30
C ILE A 297 -43.21 21.66 0.82
N ASN A 298 -44.52 21.57 0.58
CA ASN A 298 -45.34 22.72 0.19
C ASN A 298 -45.36 23.82 1.27
N ARG A 299 -45.44 23.44 2.55
CA ARG A 299 -45.40 24.39 3.68
C ARG A 299 -44.04 25.07 3.84
N ILE A 300 -42.94 24.38 3.51
CA ILE A 300 -41.59 24.95 3.45
C ILE A 300 -41.46 25.93 2.28
N ALA A 301 -41.96 25.57 1.10
CA ALA A 301 -41.94 26.44 -0.08
C ALA A 301 -42.76 27.71 0.14
N ALA A 302 -43.97 27.62 0.70
CA ALA A 302 -44.80 28.77 1.05
C ALA A 302 -44.12 29.71 2.08
N ALA A 303 -43.46 29.15 3.10
CA ALA A 303 -42.70 29.95 4.05
C ALA A 303 -41.47 30.63 3.42
N ALA A 304 -40.81 29.99 2.45
CA ALA A 304 -39.71 30.60 1.71
C ALA A 304 -40.18 31.75 0.80
N VAL A 305 -41.34 31.63 0.16
CA VAL A 305 -41.99 32.72 -0.60
C VAL A 305 -42.32 33.90 0.34
N THR A 306 -42.92 33.63 1.50
CA THR A 306 -43.22 34.64 2.52
C THR A 306 -41.96 35.37 2.99
N ALA A 307 -40.87 34.63 3.23
CA ALA A 307 -39.59 35.20 3.69
C ALA A 307 -38.91 36.11 2.64
N GLN A 308 -39.27 36.00 1.36
CA GLN A 308 -38.84 36.92 0.29
C GLN A 308 -39.86 38.04 0.00
N GLY A 309 -40.92 38.15 0.80
CA GLY A 309 -41.94 39.20 0.68
C GLY A 309 -43.05 38.92 -0.32
N GLY A 310 -43.19 37.68 -0.83
CA GLY A 310 -44.32 37.25 -1.64
C GLY A 310 -45.53 36.82 -0.81
N ASP A 311 -46.71 36.73 -1.43
CA ASP A 311 -47.91 36.18 -0.78
C ASP A 311 -47.83 34.65 -0.71
N ALA A 312 -47.91 34.12 0.50
CA ALA A 312 -47.89 32.68 0.78
C ALA A 312 -49.02 31.90 0.10
N ASN A 313 -50.10 32.58 -0.28
CA ASN A 313 -51.30 31.97 -0.85
C ASN A 313 -51.28 31.93 -2.39
N ASP A 314 -50.28 32.50 -3.07
CA ASP A 314 -50.14 32.40 -4.52
C ASP A 314 -49.61 31.02 -4.92
N GLN A 315 -50.56 30.11 -5.18
CA GLN A 315 -50.29 28.71 -5.51
C GLN A 315 -49.38 28.53 -6.74
N ASN A 316 -49.41 29.47 -7.71
CA ASN A 316 -48.56 29.38 -8.90
C ASN A 316 -47.10 29.73 -8.56
N MET A 317 -46.89 30.73 -7.70
CA MET A 317 -45.56 31.10 -7.24
C MET A 317 -44.96 29.98 -6.37
N VAL A 318 -45.72 29.41 -5.45
CA VAL A 318 -45.27 28.28 -4.59
C VAL A 318 -44.95 27.04 -5.43
N ALA A 319 -45.81 26.66 -6.38
CA ALA A 319 -45.55 25.52 -7.28
C ALA A 319 -44.31 25.74 -8.17
N SER A 320 -44.01 26.97 -8.60
CA SER A 320 -42.81 27.26 -9.38
C SER A 320 -41.51 27.03 -8.59
N VAL A 321 -41.51 27.32 -7.28
CA VAL A 321 -40.39 27.10 -6.37
C VAL A 321 -40.19 25.60 -6.09
N VAL A 322 -41.29 24.86 -5.88
CA VAL A 322 -41.23 23.38 -5.74
C VAL A 322 -40.64 22.74 -6.99
N ASN A 323 -41.16 23.07 -8.19
CA ASN A 323 -40.64 22.52 -9.45
C ASN A 323 -39.17 22.87 -9.70
N SER A 324 -38.73 24.06 -9.32
CA SER A 324 -37.33 24.50 -9.44
C SER A 324 -36.39 23.72 -8.51
N LEU A 325 -36.85 23.39 -7.30
CA LEU A 325 -36.13 22.52 -6.36
C LEU A 325 -36.07 21.09 -6.88
N THR A 326 -37.20 20.50 -7.29
CA THR A 326 -37.24 19.11 -7.82
C THR A 326 -36.39 18.95 -9.08
N ALA A 327 -36.41 19.92 -10.00
CA ALA A 327 -35.58 19.90 -11.21
C ALA A 327 -34.07 20.01 -10.91
N ALA A 328 -33.67 20.69 -9.84
CA ALA A 328 -32.28 20.76 -9.41
C ALA A 328 -31.72 19.43 -8.88
N PHE A 329 -32.57 18.43 -8.63
CA PHE A 329 -32.19 17.13 -8.08
C PHE A 329 -32.31 15.94 -9.06
N THR A 330 -32.80 16.11 -10.30
CA THR A 330 -33.30 14.94 -11.09
C THR A 330 -32.72 14.68 -12.50
N ASP A 331 -32.01 15.59 -13.18
CA ASP A 331 -31.75 15.42 -14.63
C ASP A 331 -30.40 14.79 -15.05
N GLN A 332 -30.44 13.90 -16.05
CA GLN A 332 -29.35 13.03 -16.51
C GLN A 332 -28.91 13.33 -17.96
N THR A 333 -27.61 13.40 -18.22
CA THR A 333 -27.04 13.35 -19.60
C THR A 333 -25.77 12.48 -19.69
N GLY A 334 -25.75 11.34 -18.98
CA GLY A 334 -24.55 10.50 -18.82
C GLY A 334 -24.45 9.23 -19.68
N ALA A 335 -25.54 8.76 -20.31
CA ALA A 335 -25.59 7.38 -20.83
C ALA A 335 -24.62 7.08 -21.99
N ASP A 336 -24.70 7.83 -23.10
CA ASP A 336 -23.89 7.56 -24.31
C ASP A 336 -22.39 7.83 -24.10
N THR A 337 -22.05 8.87 -23.34
CA THR A 337 -20.65 9.24 -23.04
C THR A 337 -19.98 8.24 -22.12
N LEU A 338 -20.67 7.70 -21.10
CA LEU A 338 -20.12 6.61 -20.28
C LEU A 338 -19.89 5.34 -21.11
N GLN A 339 -20.79 5.02 -22.04
CA GLN A 339 -20.66 3.84 -22.89
C GLN A 339 -19.46 3.96 -23.84
N GLN A 340 -19.23 5.12 -24.44
CA GLN A 340 -18.02 5.38 -25.25
C GLN A 340 -16.73 5.37 -24.42
N MET A 341 -16.73 5.93 -23.21
CA MET A 341 -15.57 5.87 -22.31
C MET A 341 -15.27 4.44 -21.84
N ARG A 342 -16.30 3.63 -21.55
CA ARG A 342 -16.15 2.20 -21.23
C ARG A 342 -15.62 1.40 -22.42
N LEU A 343 -16.09 1.67 -23.64
CA LEU A 343 -15.54 1.03 -24.86
C LEU A 343 -14.06 1.38 -25.05
N MET A 344 -13.68 2.64 -24.79
CA MET A 344 -12.28 3.08 -24.91
C MET A 344 -11.38 2.47 -23.82
N SER A 345 -11.83 2.41 -22.57
CA SER A 345 -11.07 1.75 -21.49
C SER A 345 -10.93 0.24 -21.75
N CYS A 346 -12.03 -0.43 -22.11
CA CYS A 346 -12.01 -1.85 -22.48
C CYS A 346 -11.04 -2.10 -23.65
N ARG A 347 -11.03 -1.26 -24.68
CA ARG A 347 -10.08 -1.37 -25.80
C ARG A 347 -8.61 -1.19 -25.36
N MET A 348 -8.32 -0.27 -24.46
CA MET A 348 -6.97 -0.09 -23.93
C MET A 348 -6.53 -1.30 -23.10
N THR A 349 -7.40 -1.80 -22.21
CA THR A 349 -7.15 -3.03 -21.43
C THR A 349 -7.00 -4.26 -22.33
N LEU A 350 -7.78 -4.37 -23.42
CA LEU A 350 -7.66 -5.43 -24.41
C LEU A 350 -6.25 -5.46 -25.02
N ASP A 351 -5.77 -4.32 -25.53
CA ASP A 351 -4.49 -4.26 -26.23
C ASP A 351 -3.28 -4.37 -25.26
N THR A 352 -3.35 -3.80 -24.05
CA THR A 352 -2.28 -3.95 -23.05
C THR A 352 -2.19 -5.38 -22.53
N THR A 353 -3.32 -5.99 -22.13
CA THR A 353 -3.36 -7.34 -21.58
C THR A 353 -3.04 -8.39 -22.65
N LEU A 354 -3.48 -8.22 -23.91
CA LEU A 354 -3.07 -9.11 -25.01
C LEU A 354 -1.58 -9.02 -25.30
N THR A 355 -0.99 -7.82 -25.29
CA THR A 355 0.46 -7.64 -25.49
C THR A 355 1.24 -8.29 -24.34
N ALA A 356 0.78 -8.14 -23.10
CA ALA A 356 1.38 -8.78 -21.92
C ALA A 356 1.15 -10.30 -21.86
N SER A 357 0.12 -10.83 -22.52
CA SER A 357 -0.31 -12.24 -22.39
C SER A 357 0.72 -13.27 -22.88
N GLY A 358 1.63 -12.87 -23.77
CA GLY A 358 2.60 -13.75 -24.43
C GLY A 358 2.04 -14.65 -25.54
N LEU A 359 0.75 -14.52 -25.90
CA LEU A 359 0.12 -15.31 -26.97
C LEU A 359 0.75 -15.00 -28.36
N PRO A 360 0.82 -15.98 -29.29
CA PRO A 360 1.21 -15.71 -30.68
C PRO A 360 0.21 -14.78 -31.40
N LEU A 361 0.70 -14.00 -32.37
CA LEU A 361 -0.09 -12.96 -33.06
C LEU A 361 -1.44 -13.44 -33.62
N ALA A 362 -1.53 -14.67 -34.14
CA ALA A 362 -2.79 -15.25 -34.63
C ALA A 362 -3.80 -15.51 -33.49
N ALA A 363 -3.33 -15.94 -32.32
CA ALA A 363 -4.17 -16.16 -31.14
C ALA A 363 -4.57 -14.82 -30.48
N GLN A 364 -3.66 -13.84 -30.45
CA GLN A 364 -4.00 -12.48 -30.04
C GLN A 364 -5.12 -11.88 -30.92
N GLN A 365 -5.06 -12.10 -32.24
CA GLN A 365 -6.07 -11.58 -33.15
C GLN A 365 -7.44 -12.23 -32.92
N LEU A 366 -7.52 -13.54 -32.64
CA LEU A 366 -8.78 -14.22 -32.30
C LEU A 366 -9.44 -13.65 -31.04
N VAL A 367 -8.66 -13.34 -29.99
CA VAL A 367 -9.20 -12.70 -28.77
C VAL A 367 -9.55 -11.24 -29.04
N ARG A 368 -8.72 -10.50 -29.80
CA ARG A 368 -9.01 -9.13 -30.20
C ARG A 368 -10.34 -9.04 -30.97
N ASP A 369 -10.55 -9.90 -31.95
CA ASP A 369 -11.77 -9.93 -32.77
C ASP A 369 -13.03 -10.32 -31.95
N ARG A 370 -12.86 -11.10 -30.86
CA ARG A 370 -13.95 -11.48 -29.94
C ARG A 370 -14.44 -10.33 -29.05
N PHE A 371 -13.54 -9.45 -28.60
CA PHE A 371 -13.84 -8.35 -27.68
C PHE A 371 -13.83 -6.96 -28.33
N LYS A 372 -13.54 -6.89 -29.64
CA LYS A 372 -13.57 -5.64 -30.40
C LYS A 372 -14.95 -4.98 -30.29
N ASP A 373 -14.94 -3.68 -30.01
CA ASP A 373 -16.12 -2.82 -29.96
C ASP A 373 -17.19 -3.27 -28.92
N GLN A 374 -16.77 -4.00 -27.87
CA GLN A 374 -17.62 -4.43 -26.74
C GLN A 374 -17.09 -3.89 -25.39
N VAL A 375 -18.01 -3.63 -24.46
CA VAL A 375 -17.68 -3.40 -23.04
C VAL A 375 -17.63 -4.76 -22.35
N PHE A 376 -16.57 -5.04 -21.61
CA PHE A 376 -16.35 -6.32 -20.94
C PHE A 376 -15.67 -6.12 -19.58
N GLU A 377 -15.91 -7.05 -18.65
CA GLU A 377 -15.20 -7.13 -17.38
C GLU A 377 -13.82 -7.79 -17.56
N ASP A 378 -12.83 -7.35 -16.80
CA ASP A 378 -11.45 -7.88 -16.92
C ASP A 378 -11.38 -9.39 -16.67
N THR A 379 -12.24 -9.91 -15.79
CA THR A 379 -12.39 -11.36 -15.54
C THR A 379 -12.80 -12.14 -16.80
N ALA A 380 -13.65 -11.57 -17.66
CA ALA A 380 -14.07 -12.19 -18.91
C ALA A 380 -12.95 -12.17 -19.97
N LEU A 381 -12.14 -11.09 -20.00
CA LEU A 381 -10.95 -11.01 -20.85
C LEU A 381 -9.89 -12.03 -20.40
N GLN A 382 -9.58 -12.08 -19.11
CA GLN A 382 -8.62 -13.04 -18.55
C GLN A 382 -9.05 -14.49 -18.82
N ALA A 383 -10.33 -14.83 -18.59
CA ALA A 383 -10.86 -16.16 -18.89
C ALA A 383 -10.75 -16.53 -20.39
N ALA A 384 -10.99 -15.58 -21.30
CA ALA A 384 -10.84 -15.83 -22.73
C ALA A 384 -9.37 -15.95 -23.17
N ILE A 385 -8.46 -15.18 -22.58
CA ILE A 385 -7.01 -15.33 -22.79
C ILE A 385 -6.55 -16.71 -22.30
N GLN A 386 -7.00 -17.14 -21.12
CA GLN A 386 -6.68 -18.45 -20.54
C GLN A 386 -7.22 -19.61 -21.42
N SER A 387 -8.50 -19.56 -21.81
CA SER A 387 -9.09 -20.55 -22.72
C SER A 387 -8.38 -20.58 -24.08
N THR A 388 -7.91 -19.43 -24.58
CA THR A 388 -7.14 -19.37 -25.84
C THR A 388 -5.73 -19.94 -25.67
N LYS A 389 -5.09 -19.76 -24.51
CA LYS A 389 -3.82 -20.43 -24.17
C LYS A 389 -4.02 -21.94 -24.13
N GLU A 390 -5.00 -22.45 -23.40
CA GLU A 390 -5.31 -23.88 -23.29
C GLU A 390 -5.63 -24.52 -24.66
N ALA A 391 -6.39 -23.83 -25.51
CA ALA A 391 -6.65 -24.27 -26.88
C ALA A 391 -5.36 -24.30 -27.73
N PHE A 392 -4.51 -23.28 -27.62
CA PHE A 392 -3.25 -23.21 -28.36
C PHE A 392 -2.22 -24.22 -27.85
N ASP A 393 -2.19 -24.51 -26.55
CA ASP A 393 -1.41 -25.58 -25.92
C ASP A 393 -1.90 -26.95 -26.42
N THR A 394 -3.22 -27.14 -26.55
CA THR A 394 -3.79 -28.35 -27.15
C THR A 394 -3.40 -28.50 -28.64
N PHE A 395 -3.43 -27.43 -29.43
CA PHE A 395 -3.03 -27.47 -30.85
C PHE A 395 -1.51 -27.66 -31.02
N THR A 396 -0.67 -27.04 -30.19
CA THR A 396 0.78 -27.25 -30.21
C THR A 396 1.19 -28.62 -29.65
N ALA A 397 0.41 -29.19 -28.72
CA ALA A 397 0.50 -30.59 -28.34
C ALA A 397 0.07 -31.54 -29.47
N SER A 398 -0.90 -31.16 -30.32
CA SER A 398 -1.30 -32.00 -31.48
C SER A 398 -0.29 -31.97 -32.64
N GLY A 399 0.50 -30.89 -32.74
CA GLY A 399 1.58 -30.74 -33.74
C GLY A 399 2.93 -31.34 -33.33
N ARG A 400 3.06 -31.86 -32.10
CA ARG A 400 4.23 -32.59 -31.63
C ARG A 400 3.84 -34.03 -31.33
N VAL A 401 4.64 -34.99 -31.79
CA VAL A 401 4.56 -36.37 -31.29
C VAL A 401 4.78 -36.32 -29.78
N THR A 402 3.73 -36.66 -29.02
CA THR A 402 3.69 -36.54 -27.56
C THR A 402 4.58 -37.60 -26.92
N GLY A 403 5.77 -37.16 -26.50
CA GLY A 403 6.77 -37.96 -25.80
C GLY A 403 7.34 -37.22 -24.58
N ALA A 404 6.47 -36.88 -23.62
CA ALA A 404 6.73 -36.39 -22.25
C ALA A 404 7.55 -35.07 -22.06
N GLY A 405 7.02 -34.16 -21.23
CA GLY A 405 7.84 -33.27 -20.38
C GLY A 405 7.71 -31.74 -20.57
N GLU A 406 6.89 -31.12 -19.72
CA GLU A 406 7.07 -29.80 -19.07
C GLU A 406 7.18 -28.47 -19.87
N THR A 407 6.26 -27.55 -19.53
CA THR A 407 6.27 -26.13 -19.91
C THR A 407 7.11 -25.32 -18.91
N ARG A 408 8.25 -24.75 -19.32
CA ARG A 408 9.13 -23.96 -18.42
C ARG A 408 8.84 -22.46 -18.46
N VAL A 409 8.61 -21.87 -17.29
CA VAL A 409 8.54 -20.42 -17.05
C VAL A 409 9.92 -19.76 -17.26
N ARG A 410 9.97 -18.55 -17.84
CA ARG A 410 11.21 -17.77 -17.97
C ARG A 410 11.34 -16.75 -16.82
N PHE A 411 12.30 -16.97 -15.93
CA PHE A 411 12.67 -16.01 -14.88
C PHE A 411 13.60 -14.90 -15.38
N GLU A 412 13.51 -13.71 -14.78
CA GLU A 412 14.38 -12.56 -15.10
C GLU A 412 15.82 -12.73 -14.57
N GLY A 413 16.72 -11.82 -14.96
CA GLY A 413 18.12 -11.86 -14.54
C GLY A 413 18.32 -11.63 -13.04
N VAL A 414 17.54 -10.72 -12.44
CA VAL A 414 17.64 -10.37 -11.02
C VAL A 414 17.14 -11.51 -10.14
N ASP A 415 15.98 -12.09 -10.47
CA ASP A 415 15.40 -13.24 -9.77
C ASP A 415 16.34 -14.44 -9.77
N LYS A 416 17.02 -14.69 -10.90
CA LYS A 416 18.03 -15.76 -11.01
C LYS A 416 19.23 -15.51 -10.11
N LEU A 417 19.77 -14.28 -10.06
CA LEU A 417 20.86 -13.96 -9.15
C LEU A 417 20.43 -14.10 -7.69
N GLN A 418 19.26 -13.57 -7.31
CA GLN A 418 18.73 -13.70 -5.96
C GLN A 418 18.54 -15.18 -5.58
N ALA A 419 17.93 -15.98 -6.45
CA ALA A 419 17.75 -17.42 -6.27
C ALA A 419 19.07 -18.21 -6.20
N ALA A 420 20.13 -17.74 -6.88
CA ALA A 420 21.46 -18.33 -6.78
C ALA A 420 22.17 -18.01 -5.45
N VAL A 421 21.96 -16.81 -4.88
CA VAL A 421 22.41 -16.49 -3.52
C VAL A 421 21.59 -17.26 -2.48
N ASP A 422 20.28 -17.42 -2.69
CA ASP A 422 19.39 -18.23 -1.83
C ASP A 422 19.86 -19.68 -1.72
N GLN A 423 20.15 -20.31 -2.86
CA GLN A 423 20.66 -21.68 -2.89
C GLN A 423 22.06 -21.81 -2.29
N MET A 424 22.93 -20.81 -2.42
CA MET A 424 24.27 -20.80 -1.80
C MET A 424 24.18 -20.90 -0.26
N LEU A 425 23.15 -20.32 0.35
CA LEU A 425 22.87 -20.39 1.79
C LEU A 425 21.77 -21.40 2.16
N GLY A 426 21.41 -22.30 1.25
CA GLY A 426 20.47 -23.38 1.49
C GLY A 426 19.05 -22.94 1.87
N VAL A 427 18.62 -21.76 1.41
CA VAL A 427 17.21 -21.32 1.49
C VAL A 427 16.38 -22.13 0.50
N LYS A 428 15.16 -22.49 0.89
CA LYS A 428 14.21 -23.19 -0.01
C LYS A 428 13.80 -22.28 -1.16
N VAL A 429 14.04 -22.73 -2.39
CA VAL A 429 13.71 -22.08 -3.66
C VAL A 429 12.88 -23.05 -4.51
N ALA A 430 11.94 -22.55 -5.31
CA ALA A 430 11.13 -23.36 -6.23
C ALA A 430 12.00 -24.14 -7.23
N ASP A 431 11.60 -25.38 -7.56
CA ASP A 431 12.43 -26.30 -8.36
C ASP A 431 12.70 -25.78 -9.79
N ASP A 432 11.77 -25.03 -10.37
CA ASP A 432 11.96 -24.36 -11.67
C ASP A 432 13.12 -23.35 -11.64
N LEU A 433 13.22 -22.54 -10.58
CA LEU A 433 14.29 -21.57 -10.36
C LEU A 433 15.63 -22.27 -10.07
N LYS A 434 15.58 -23.36 -9.30
CA LYS A 434 16.75 -24.18 -8.91
C LYS A 434 17.50 -24.73 -10.12
N SER A 435 16.78 -25.10 -11.18
CA SER A 435 17.39 -25.55 -12.45
C SER A 435 17.78 -24.40 -13.39
N ALA A 436 17.12 -23.24 -13.29
CA ALA A 436 17.37 -22.07 -14.13
C ALA A 436 18.50 -21.15 -13.62
N ALA A 437 18.85 -21.24 -12.33
CA ALA A 437 19.91 -20.48 -11.68
C ALA A 437 20.60 -21.36 -10.62
N PRO A 438 21.67 -22.10 -10.95
CA PRO A 438 22.37 -22.90 -9.95
C PRO A 438 22.99 -22.00 -8.87
N GLY A 439 22.93 -22.45 -7.61
CA GLY A 439 23.49 -21.72 -6.48
C GLY A 439 24.98 -21.38 -6.62
N PHE A 440 25.38 -20.21 -6.12
CA PHE A 440 26.80 -19.83 -6.10
C PHE A 440 27.62 -20.81 -5.25
N THR A 441 28.83 -21.14 -5.73
CA THR A 441 29.77 -22.04 -5.04
C THR A 441 30.56 -21.35 -3.93
N SER A 442 30.67 -20.02 -3.98
CA SER A 442 31.48 -19.21 -3.08
C SER A 442 30.83 -17.83 -2.86
N LEU A 443 30.95 -17.33 -1.64
CA LEU A 443 30.56 -15.97 -1.25
C LEU A 443 31.39 -14.94 -2.05
N ARG A 444 32.65 -15.27 -2.39
CA ARG A 444 33.46 -14.45 -3.28
C ARG A 444 32.93 -14.43 -4.72
N ALA A 445 32.51 -15.55 -5.31
CA ALA A 445 31.94 -15.53 -6.65
C ALA A 445 30.64 -14.71 -6.70
N ALA A 446 29.74 -14.89 -5.72
CA ALA A 446 28.53 -14.08 -5.59
C ALA A 446 28.86 -12.58 -5.50
N TYR A 447 29.88 -12.21 -4.71
CA TYR A 447 30.33 -10.82 -4.62
C TYR A 447 30.86 -10.29 -5.97
N VAL A 448 31.77 -11.02 -6.62
CA VAL A 448 32.41 -10.56 -7.87
C VAL A 448 31.41 -10.46 -9.01
N GLU A 449 30.48 -11.41 -9.14
CA GLU A 449 29.44 -11.41 -10.17
C GLU A 449 28.47 -10.21 -10.00
N MET A 450 28.05 -9.93 -8.76
CA MET A 450 27.07 -8.87 -8.48
C MET A 450 27.65 -7.46 -8.39
N THR A 451 28.98 -7.30 -8.30
CA THR A 451 29.63 -5.98 -8.11
C THR A 451 30.68 -5.64 -9.17
N GLY A 452 31.18 -6.62 -9.91
CA GLY A 452 32.32 -6.49 -10.81
C GLY A 452 33.69 -6.32 -10.13
N ASP A 453 33.75 -6.22 -8.79
CA ASP A 453 34.98 -5.95 -8.02
C ASP A 453 35.70 -7.25 -7.64
N ALA A 454 36.58 -7.71 -8.54
CA ALA A 454 37.36 -8.93 -8.40
C ALA A 454 38.26 -8.97 -7.15
N ASP A 455 38.79 -7.82 -6.72
CA ASP A 455 39.71 -7.68 -5.59
C ASP A 455 38.99 -7.43 -4.26
N VAL A 456 37.65 -7.43 -4.29
CA VAL A 456 36.77 -7.22 -3.14
C VAL A 456 37.16 -5.93 -2.41
N THR A 457 37.57 -4.88 -3.12
CA THR A 457 38.00 -3.60 -2.53
C THR A 457 36.87 -2.92 -1.75
N GLY A 458 35.63 -3.12 -2.17
CA GLY A 458 34.46 -2.39 -1.68
C GLY A 458 34.27 -1.04 -2.36
N VAL A 459 35.08 -0.71 -3.37
CA VAL A 459 35.02 0.53 -4.16
C VAL A 459 34.58 0.20 -5.58
N ILE A 460 33.37 0.57 -5.92
CA ILE A 460 32.78 0.26 -7.22
C ILE A 460 33.20 1.33 -8.22
N THR A 461 34.15 0.99 -9.08
CA THR A 461 34.63 1.88 -10.15
C THR A 461 33.65 1.88 -11.34
N PRO A 462 33.65 2.94 -12.17
CA PRO A 462 32.87 2.96 -13.41
C PRO A 462 33.25 1.84 -14.40
N GLU A 463 34.47 1.29 -14.30
CA GLU A 463 34.90 0.15 -15.13
C GLU A 463 34.31 -1.18 -14.67
N ASN A 464 34.23 -1.40 -13.35
CA ASN A 464 33.53 -2.56 -12.78
C ASN A 464 32.03 -2.49 -13.09
N SER A 465 31.43 -1.30 -12.98
CA SER A 465 30.03 -1.05 -13.32
C SER A 465 29.70 -1.32 -14.81
N ARG A 466 30.65 -1.12 -15.74
CA ARG A 466 30.45 -1.45 -17.17
C ARG A 466 30.39 -2.94 -17.49
N ARG A 467 30.81 -3.82 -16.57
CA ARG A 467 30.65 -5.28 -16.72
C ARG A 467 29.26 -5.78 -16.33
N LEU A 468 28.50 -4.99 -15.58
CA LEU A 468 27.12 -5.30 -15.21
C LEU A 468 26.18 -5.01 -16.40
N GLN A 469 25.36 -6.00 -16.76
CA GLN A 469 24.30 -5.79 -17.75
C GLN A 469 23.17 -4.93 -17.15
N ALA A 470 23.25 -3.62 -17.39
CA ALA A 470 22.17 -2.62 -17.43
C ALA A 470 21.20 -2.43 -16.23
N ALA A 471 21.17 -3.30 -15.21
CA ALA A 471 20.10 -3.31 -14.18
C ALA A 471 20.58 -3.21 -12.72
N TYR A 472 21.89 -3.29 -12.44
CA TYR A 472 22.41 -3.42 -11.08
C TYR A 472 23.12 -2.15 -10.62
N ASP A 473 22.63 -1.55 -9.52
CA ASP A 473 23.40 -0.55 -8.79
C ASP A 473 24.38 -1.21 -7.81
N GLY A 474 25.32 -0.43 -7.28
CA GLY A 474 26.39 -0.93 -6.41
C GLY A 474 25.94 -1.45 -5.04
N THR A 475 24.67 -1.29 -4.67
CA THR A 475 24.10 -1.75 -3.40
C THR A 475 23.50 -3.17 -3.52
N SER A 476 23.26 -3.64 -4.75
CA SER A 476 22.59 -4.90 -5.09
C SER A 476 23.10 -6.12 -4.31
N PHE A 477 24.42 -6.28 -4.12
CA PHE A 477 24.97 -7.42 -3.36
C PHE A 477 24.59 -7.40 -1.87
N ALA A 478 24.66 -6.23 -1.22
CA ALA A 478 24.34 -6.11 0.20
C ALA A 478 22.85 -6.37 0.46
N TYR A 479 21.97 -5.89 -0.43
CA TYR A 479 20.55 -6.21 -0.39
C TYR A 479 20.25 -7.67 -0.70
N ALA A 480 20.82 -8.25 -1.76
CA ALA A 480 20.55 -9.64 -2.13
C ALA A 480 21.06 -10.64 -1.08
N LEU A 481 22.24 -10.37 -0.50
CA LEU A 481 22.75 -11.13 0.64
C LEU A 481 21.85 -10.91 1.86
N GLY A 482 21.49 -9.67 2.20
CA GLY A 482 20.56 -9.36 3.31
C GLY A 482 19.21 -10.09 3.20
N ASN A 483 18.58 -10.07 2.03
CA ASN A 483 17.32 -10.76 1.72
C ASN A 483 17.44 -12.28 1.83
N THR A 484 18.61 -12.83 1.50
CA THR A 484 18.90 -14.27 1.66
C THR A 484 19.07 -14.63 3.12
N LEU A 485 19.90 -13.86 3.86
CA LEU A 485 20.14 -14.06 5.28
C LEU A 485 18.82 -13.95 6.06
N TYR A 486 17.97 -12.96 5.75
CA TYR A 486 16.63 -12.83 6.30
C TYR A 486 15.79 -14.10 6.09
N ARG A 487 15.63 -14.55 4.85
CA ARG A 487 14.83 -15.73 4.52
C ARG A 487 15.39 -17.01 5.13
N ARG A 488 16.72 -17.11 5.29
CA ARG A 488 17.36 -18.19 6.03
C ARG A 488 17.04 -18.14 7.52
N VAL A 489 17.15 -16.97 8.18
CA VAL A 489 16.77 -16.82 9.60
C VAL A 489 15.29 -17.18 9.80
N ALA A 490 14.40 -16.72 8.92
CA ALA A 490 12.96 -17.03 8.97
C ALA A 490 12.69 -18.54 8.78
N GLN A 491 13.34 -19.19 7.81
CA GLN A 491 13.25 -20.64 7.61
C GLN A 491 13.75 -21.40 8.85
N ASP A 492 14.96 -21.08 9.35
CA ASP A 492 15.55 -21.73 10.52
C ASP A 492 14.70 -21.47 11.79
N TYR A 493 14.05 -20.32 11.92
CA TYR A 493 13.13 -20.00 13.02
C TYR A 493 11.84 -20.84 12.98
N ARG A 494 11.30 -21.13 11.79
CA ARG A 494 10.14 -22.02 11.58
C ARG A 494 10.47 -23.50 11.79
N GLU A 495 11.67 -23.92 11.38
CA GLU A 495 12.11 -25.32 11.47
C GLU A 495 12.58 -25.72 12.87
N VAL A 496 13.02 -24.76 13.70
CA VAL A 496 13.38 -25.00 15.10
C VAL A 496 12.12 -25.17 15.96
N GLN A 497 12.11 -26.23 16.77
CA GLN A 497 11.09 -26.48 17.79
C GLN A 497 10.83 -25.22 18.63
N ASP A 498 9.56 -24.96 18.94
CA ASP A 498 9.09 -23.80 19.70
C ASP A 498 9.50 -23.78 21.18
N TYR A 499 10.26 -24.78 21.64
CA TYR A 499 10.60 -25.04 23.04
C TYR A 499 9.37 -25.00 23.98
N GLY A 500 8.24 -25.56 23.54
CA GLY A 500 7.03 -25.66 24.35
C GLY A 500 6.26 -24.34 24.54
N THR A 501 6.54 -23.31 23.73
CA THR A 501 5.80 -22.04 23.77
C THR A 501 4.29 -22.26 23.55
N SER A 502 3.93 -23.14 22.61
CA SER A 502 2.54 -23.51 22.31
C SER A 502 1.81 -24.20 23.47
N LEU A 503 2.54 -24.78 24.43
CA LEU A 503 1.96 -25.47 25.60
C LEU A 503 1.45 -24.49 26.66
N LEU A 504 1.92 -23.24 26.65
CA LEU A 504 1.53 -22.17 27.57
C LEU A 504 0.66 -21.09 26.89
N VAL A 505 0.91 -20.82 25.61
CA VAL A 505 0.24 -19.75 24.86
C VAL A 505 -0.97 -20.28 24.08
N GLY A 506 -0.94 -21.52 23.58
CA GLY A 506 -1.99 -22.04 22.72
C GLY A 506 -2.25 -21.14 21.51
N ASN A 507 -3.50 -20.70 21.37
CA ASN A 507 -3.95 -19.77 20.34
C ASN A 507 -3.92 -18.28 20.78
N ASN A 508 -3.47 -17.98 22.01
CA ASN A 508 -3.58 -16.67 22.66
C ASN A 508 -2.44 -15.72 22.21
N ILE A 509 -2.35 -15.53 20.90
CA ILE A 509 -1.36 -14.68 20.23
C ILE A 509 -2.01 -13.37 19.80
N ARG A 510 -1.66 -12.28 20.48
CA ARG A 510 -2.21 -10.95 20.23
C ARG A 510 -1.43 -10.19 19.17
N ASN A 511 -2.14 -9.52 18.28
CA ASN A 511 -1.56 -8.55 17.35
C ASN A 511 -1.62 -7.15 17.98
N ALA A 512 -0.46 -6.63 18.38
CA ALA A 512 -0.33 -5.29 18.95
C ALA A 512 0.07 -4.27 17.87
N ARG A 513 -0.63 -3.13 17.82
CA ARG A 513 -0.42 -2.09 16.78
C ARG A 513 0.66 -1.07 17.14
N ASP A 514 0.93 -0.87 18.44
CA ASP A 514 1.93 0.07 18.94
C ASP A 514 2.63 -0.47 20.21
N PHE A 515 3.58 0.29 20.75
CA PHE A 515 4.34 -0.03 21.95
C PHE A 515 3.71 0.49 23.26
N ARG A 516 2.43 0.91 23.25
CA ARG A 516 1.75 1.31 24.48
C ARG A 516 1.51 0.10 25.37
N LYS A 517 1.04 0.36 26.59
CA LYS A 517 0.52 -0.70 27.46
C LYS A 517 -0.65 -1.39 26.76
N LEU A 518 -0.60 -2.71 26.77
CA LEU A 518 -1.68 -3.61 26.42
C LEU A 518 -2.33 -4.04 27.74
N GLU A 519 -3.63 -3.80 27.84
CA GLU A 519 -4.47 -4.28 28.92
C GLU A 519 -5.11 -5.59 28.45
N THR A 520 -5.05 -6.60 29.31
CA THR A 520 -5.72 -7.90 29.13
C THR A 520 -6.63 -8.06 30.33
N MET A 521 -7.93 -8.16 30.10
CA MET A 521 -8.91 -8.35 31.16
C MET A 521 -9.28 -9.82 31.17
N LEU A 522 -8.94 -10.51 32.25
CA LEU A 522 -9.56 -11.79 32.56
C LEU A 522 -10.97 -11.48 33.07
N ILE A 523 -11.98 -11.93 32.33
CA ILE A 523 -13.39 -11.82 32.74
C ILE A 523 -13.72 -13.06 33.55
N GLY A 524 -14.27 -12.88 34.75
CA GLY A 524 -14.71 -13.98 35.61
C GLY A 524 -15.95 -14.71 35.08
N TYR A 525 -16.58 -15.49 35.96
CA TYR A 525 -17.73 -16.32 35.62
C TYR A 525 -18.99 -15.84 36.34
N TYR A 526 -20.13 -15.93 35.64
CA TYR A 526 -21.44 -15.89 36.31
C TYR A 526 -21.62 -17.14 37.18
N GLY A 527 -22.35 -16.99 38.30
CA GLY A 527 -22.81 -18.14 39.08
C GLY A 527 -23.96 -18.88 38.39
N ASP A 528 -24.47 -19.93 39.04
CA ASP A 528 -25.63 -20.69 38.58
C ASP A 528 -26.84 -19.78 38.30
N LEU A 529 -27.54 -20.04 37.19
CA LEU A 529 -28.73 -19.28 36.83
C LEU A 529 -29.83 -19.47 37.87
N PRO A 530 -30.42 -18.39 38.41
CA PRO A 530 -31.49 -18.49 39.39
C PRO A 530 -32.74 -19.13 38.78
N THR A 531 -33.44 -19.95 39.56
CA THR A 531 -34.75 -20.47 39.16
C THR A 531 -35.79 -19.36 39.29
N VAL A 532 -36.50 -19.06 38.21
CA VAL A 532 -37.55 -18.02 38.15
C VAL A 532 -38.90 -18.69 37.88
N ASP A 533 -39.92 -18.30 38.64
CA ASP A 533 -41.31 -18.67 38.37
C ASP A 533 -41.98 -17.56 37.54
N THR A 534 -42.09 -17.77 36.24
CA THR A 534 -42.57 -16.76 35.27
C THR A 534 -44.04 -16.39 35.42
N ASP A 535 -44.80 -17.10 36.25
CA ASP A 535 -46.20 -16.75 36.56
C ASP A 535 -46.31 -15.71 37.70
N ILE A 536 -45.20 -15.41 38.41
CA ILE A 536 -45.19 -14.57 39.61
C ILE A 536 -44.08 -13.50 39.58
N ASP A 537 -42.87 -13.86 39.14
CA ASP A 537 -41.67 -13.01 39.22
C ASP A 537 -41.08 -12.70 37.83
N ASP A 538 -40.54 -11.49 37.67
CA ASP A 538 -39.69 -11.12 36.53
C ASP A 538 -38.28 -11.73 36.69
N TYR A 539 -37.55 -11.89 35.57
CA TYR A 539 -36.17 -12.36 35.59
C TYR A 539 -35.26 -11.40 36.38
N PRO A 540 -34.50 -11.88 37.38
CA PRO A 540 -33.58 -11.03 38.14
C PRO A 540 -32.34 -10.68 37.31
N ASP A 541 -31.76 -9.52 37.62
CA ASP A 541 -30.46 -9.13 37.08
C ASP A 541 -29.37 -10.08 37.60
N LEU A 542 -28.50 -10.55 36.69
CA LEU A 542 -27.37 -11.44 37.00
C LEU A 542 -26.17 -10.66 37.56
N GLY A 543 -26.19 -9.33 37.48
CA GLY A 543 -25.16 -8.45 38.00
C GLY A 543 -23.90 -8.34 37.13
N GLU A 544 -22.93 -7.60 37.65
CA GLU A 544 -21.63 -7.40 37.00
C GLU A 544 -20.67 -8.55 37.33
N VAL A 545 -19.92 -9.00 36.32
CA VAL A 545 -18.89 -10.02 36.46
C VAL A 545 -17.59 -9.37 36.93
N ALA A 546 -16.90 -9.98 37.90
CA ALA A 546 -15.60 -9.50 38.35
C ALA A 546 -14.54 -9.62 37.25
N ASP A 547 -13.69 -8.60 37.11
CA ASP A 547 -12.59 -8.52 36.17
C ASP A 547 -11.21 -8.49 36.87
N GLU A 548 -10.22 -9.14 36.26
CA GLU A 548 -8.82 -9.14 36.69
C GLU A 548 -7.96 -8.58 35.55
N MET A 549 -7.43 -7.35 35.70
CA MET A 549 -6.65 -6.67 34.65
C MET A 549 -5.15 -6.94 34.77
N VAL A 550 -4.53 -7.38 33.68
CA VAL A 550 -3.09 -7.57 33.52
C VAL A 550 -2.55 -6.61 32.45
N GLU A 551 -1.72 -5.65 32.87
CA GLU A 551 -1.03 -4.72 31.97
C GLU A 551 0.37 -5.24 31.59
N TYR A 552 0.75 -5.14 30.30
CA TYR A 552 2.14 -5.30 29.86
C TYR A 552 2.43 -4.44 28.62
N ALA A 553 3.68 -4.40 28.15
CA ALA A 553 4.05 -3.64 26.95
C ALA A 553 5.07 -4.41 26.10
N LEU A 554 5.03 -4.19 24.77
CA LEU A 554 6.00 -4.75 23.85
C LEU A 554 7.43 -4.28 24.16
N MET A 555 8.42 -5.13 23.88
CA MET A 555 9.83 -4.80 23.97
C MET A 555 10.54 -5.17 22.67
N GLU A 556 11.35 -4.26 22.13
CA GLU A 556 12.22 -4.56 20.99
C GLU A 556 13.35 -5.52 21.41
N GLN A 557 13.51 -6.63 20.70
CA GLN A 557 14.65 -7.54 20.88
C GLN A 557 15.48 -7.59 19.59
N GLY A 558 16.78 -7.38 19.67
CA GLY A 558 17.59 -7.29 18.45
C GLY A 558 19.10 -7.28 18.65
N GLY A 559 19.82 -7.21 17.53
CA GLY A 559 21.28 -7.19 17.51
C GLY A 559 21.83 -6.93 16.10
N ILE A 560 23.12 -6.64 16.00
CA ILE A 560 23.80 -6.38 14.73
C ILE A 560 24.79 -7.51 14.43
N ILE A 561 24.69 -8.09 13.24
CA ILE A 561 25.65 -9.04 12.69
C ILE A 561 26.53 -8.34 11.66
N THR A 562 27.85 -8.47 11.82
CA THR A 562 28.83 -7.91 10.87
C THR A 562 29.51 -9.01 10.06
N ILE A 563 29.26 -9.04 8.75
CA ILE A 563 30.04 -9.85 7.80
C ILE A 563 31.26 -9.03 7.39
N LYS A 564 32.45 -9.42 7.85
CA LYS A 564 33.69 -8.68 7.58
C LYS A 564 34.14 -8.90 6.13
N ARG A 565 34.77 -7.89 5.53
CA ARG A 565 35.43 -7.98 4.20
C ARG A 565 36.36 -9.20 4.10
N LYS A 566 37.09 -9.52 5.18
CA LYS A 566 37.97 -10.70 5.26
C LYS A 566 37.22 -12.04 5.04
N THR A 567 36.00 -12.16 5.56
CA THR A 567 35.12 -13.33 5.41
C THR A 567 34.71 -13.55 3.95
N ILE A 568 34.54 -12.47 3.18
CA ILE A 568 34.25 -12.53 1.73
C ILE A 568 35.52 -12.87 0.94
N ILE A 569 36.67 -12.27 1.26
CA ILE A 569 37.95 -12.55 0.59
C ILE A 569 38.40 -14.01 0.80
N ASN A 570 38.27 -14.52 2.03
CA ASN A 570 38.66 -15.88 2.41
C ASN A 570 37.64 -16.95 1.99
N ASP A 571 36.47 -16.54 1.48
CA ASP A 571 35.34 -17.41 1.15
C ASP A 571 34.83 -18.27 2.33
N ASP A 572 34.70 -17.65 3.50
CA ASP A 572 34.25 -18.29 4.75
C ASP A 572 32.73 -18.56 4.76
N LEU A 573 32.15 -19.09 3.68
CA LEU A 573 30.70 -19.35 3.53
C LEU A 573 30.14 -20.22 4.67
N ARG A 574 30.88 -21.28 5.04
CA ARG A 574 30.55 -22.17 6.18
C ARG A 574 30.57 -21.46 7.54
N LEU A 575 31.22 -20.31 7.67
CA LEU A 575 31.16 -19.52 8.90
C LEU A 575 29.87 -18.71 8.94
N VAL A 576 29.51 -18.07 7.82
CA VAL A 576 28.27 -17.28 7.67
C VAL A 576 27.04 -18.15 7.92
N ASP A 577 26.93 -19.29 7.23
CA ASP A 577 25.82 -20.24 7.40
C ASP A 577 25.67 -20.71 8.87
N ARG A 578 26.78 -21.05 9.53
CA ARG A 578 26.76 -21.47 10.95
C ARG A 578 26.40 -20.34 11.92
N ILE A 579 26.69 -19.08 11.60
CA ILE A 579 26.26 -17.93 12.41
C ILE A 579 24.75 -17.73 12.29
N ILE A 580 24.21 -17.79 11.08
CA ILE A 580 22.81 -17.52 10.76
C ILE A 580 21.87 -18.62 11.28
N SER A 581 22.21 -19.89 11.05
CA SER A 581 21.43 -21.03 11.59
C SER A 581 21.36 -21.06 13.11
N ARG A 582 22.47 -20.69 13.79
CA ARG A 582 22.47 -20.53 15.25
C ARG A 582 21.62 -19.35 15.72
N LEU A 583 21.46 -18.33 14.88
CA LEU A 583 20.67 -17.16 15.19
C LEU A 583 19.16 -17.41 15.09
N GLY A 584 18.67 -18.08 14.03
CA GLY A 584 17.26 -18.47 13.93
C GLY A 584 16.82 -19.29 15.15
N ARG A 585 17.65 -20.28 15.53
CA ARG A 585 17.51 -21.03 16.79
C ARG A 585 17.54 -20.13 18.03
N GLY A 586 18.44 -19.15 18.05
CA GLY A 586 18.60 -18.19 19.14
C GLY A 586 17.36 -17.31 19.34
N ALA A 587 16.78 -16.80 18.25
CA ALA A 587 15.55 -16.00 18.26
C ALA A 587 14.35 -16.82 18.76
N ARG A 588 14.15 -18.04 18.24
CA ARG A 588 13.06 -18.94 18.70
C ARG A 588 13.17 -19.28 20.18
N ARG A 589 14.40 -19.55 20.65
CA ARG A 589 14.69 -19.77 22.08
C ARG A 589 14.52 -18.51 22.93
N GLY A 590 14.66 -17.32 22.35
CA GLY A 590 14.44 -16.03 23.03
C GLY A 590 12.96 -15.84 23.39
N VAL A 591 12.06 -16.03 22.43
CA VAL A 591 10.60 -16.00 22.63
C VAL A 591 10.19 -17.00 23.70
N ALA A 592 10.58 -18.27 23.54
CA ALA A 592 10.26 -19.31 24.51
C ALA A 592 10.80 -18.99 25.91
N ARG A 593 12.03 -18.48 26.03
CA ARG A 593 12.58 -18.05 27.32
C ARG A 593 11.75 -16.93 27.94
N LYS A 594 11.28 -15.95 27.16
CA LYS A 594 10.42 -14.87 27.68
C LYS A 594 9.10 -15.41 28.23
N VAL A 595 8.50 -16.40 27.57
CA VAL A 595 7.28 -17.10 27.99
C VAL A 595 7.51 -17.97 29.24
N TRP A 596 8.60 -18.74 29.31
CA TRP A 596 8.88 -19.62 30.45
C TRP A 596 9.43 -18.91 31.69
N THR A 597 10.12 -17.76 31.55
CA THR A 597 10.82 -17.09 32.67
C THR A 597 9.92 -16.83 33.89
N PRO A 598 8.70 -16.26 33.75
CA PRO A 598 7.82 -16.00 34.90
C PRO A 598 7.57 -17.23 35.77
N PHE A 599 7.31 -18.38 35.15
CA PHE A 599 7.06 -19.65 35.87
C PHE A 599 8.32 -20.22 36.52
N LEU A 600 9.47 -20.12 35.84
CA LEU A 600 10.74 -20.64 36.34
C LEU A 600 11.25 -19.85 37.56
N THR A 601 11.16 -18.53 37.51
CA THR A 601 11.57 -17.65 38.61
C THR A 601 10.49 -17.45 39.68
N ASN A 602 9.30 -18.03 39.48
CA ASN A 602 8.09 -17.80 40.28
C ASN A 602 7.80 -16.29 40.48
N ALA A 603 7.68 -15.56 39.36
CA ALA A 603 7.42 -14.13 39.37
C ALA A 603 6.09 -13.78 40.06
N ALA A 604 5.96 -12.54 40.53
CA ALA A 604 4.68 -12.00 40.99
C ALA A 604 3.72 -11.86 39.80
N TRP A 605 2.54 -12.46 39.91
CA TRP A 605 1.44 -12.28 38.98
C TRP A 605 0.77 -10.93 39.23
N LYS A 606 0.33 -10.26 38.17
CA LYS A 606 -0.04 -8.84 38.22
C LYS A 606 -1.44 -8.57 38.77
N GLY A 607 -2.34 -9.56 38.72
CA GLY A 607 -3.71 -9.42 39.23
C GLY A 607 -3.76 -9.20 40.75
N ASP A 608 -2.98 -9.96 41.53
CA ASP A 608 -2.99 -9.89 43.00
C ASP A 608 -1.62 -9.59 43.67
N ASN A 609 -0.55 -9.47 42.88
CA ASN A 609 0.84 -9.26 43.32
C ASN A 609 1.46 -10.41 44.14
N LYS A 610 0.83 -11.59 44.23
CA LYS A 610 1.46 -12.81 44.79
C LYS A 610 2.27 -13.54 43.73
N ALA A 611 3.16 -14.41 44.16
CA ALA A 611 3.91 -15.28 43.25
C ALA A 611 2.94 -16.20 42.48
N ILE A 612 3.18 -16.44 41.18
CA ILE A 612 2.34 -17.31 40.32
C ILE A 612 2.04 -18.65 41.01
N PHE A 613 3.08 -19.28 41.56
CA PHE A 613 2.97 -20.46 42.43
C PHE A 613 2.99 -20.05 43.90
N HIS A 614 1.85 -20.16 44.57
CA HIS A 614 1.68 -19.78 45.96
C HIS A 614 0.72 -20.73 46.70
N ALA A 615 0.85 -20.79 48.03
CA ALA A 615 -0.03 -21.64 48.86
C ALA A 615 -1.50 -21.21 48.74
N ASP A 616 -1.78 -19.91 48.78
CA ASP A 616 -3.14 -19.35 48.62
C ASP A 616 -3.75 -19.64 47.25
N HIS A 617 -2.93 -19.85 46.23
CA HIS A 617 -3.37 -20.22 44.87
C HIS A 617 -3.65 -21.73 44.75
N GLY A 618 -3.36 -22.52 45.78
CA GLY A 618 -3.54 -23.98 45.75
C GLY A 618 -2.67 -24.71 44.71
N ASN A 619 -1.69 -24.04 44.10
CA ASN A 619 -0.97 -24.52 42.91
C ASN A 619 0.53 -24.80 43.15
N LEU A 620 0.97 -24.79 44.41
CA LEU A 620 2.34 -25.07 44.83
C LEU A 620 2.41 -26.34 45.70
N GLY A 621 3.33 -27.24 45.37
CA GLY A 621 3.69 -28.42 46.18
C GLY A 621 5.20 -28.57 46.35
N SER A 622 5.63 -29.67 46.99
CA SER A 622 7.05 -29.95 47.25
C SER A 622 7.46 -31.42 47.14
N THR A 623 6.60 -32.28 46.61
CA THR A 623 6.86 -33.73 46.52
C THR A 623 7.47 -34.10 45.17
N ALA A 624 8.51 -34.94 45.17
CA ALA A 624 9.13 -35.49 43.96
C ALA A 624 8.12 -36.19 43.02
N TYR A 625 8.38 -36.20 41.72
CA TYR A 625 7.45 -36.75 40.73
C TYR A 625 7.22 -38.26 40.92
N GLY A 626 5.96 -38.67 40.83
CA GLY A 626 5.51 -40.05 41.00
C GLY A 626 4.00 -40.17 40.84
N ILE A 627 3.45 -41.38 40.86
CA ILE A 627 2.01 -41.63 40.60
C ILE A 627 1.10 -40.85 41.57
N ALA A 628 1.33 -40.96 42.88
CA ALA A 628 0.50 -40.27 43.87
C ALA A 628 0.68 -38.73 43.87
N PRO A 629 1.91 -38.17 43.79
CA PRO A 629 2.12 -36.73 43.62
C PRO A 629 1.49 -36.16 42.33
N ALA A 630 1.61 -36.88 41.20
CA ALA A 630 1.01 -36.50 39.94
C ALA A 630 -0.53 -36.48 40.01
N LEU A 631 -1.13 -37.50 40.65
CA LEU A 631 -2.57 -37.52 40.92
C LEU A 631 -3.00 -36.38 41.85
N ALA A 632 -2.22 -36.06 42.88
CA ALA A 632 -2.51 -34.96 43.80
C ALA A 632 -2.49 -33.59 43.10
N ALA A 633 -1.50 -33.33 42.23
CA ALA A 633 -1.46 -32.13 41.41
C ALA A 633 -2.64 -32.03 40.43
N LYS A 634 -2.99 -33.13 39.77
CA LYS A 634 -4.19 -33.22 38.91
C LYS A 634 -5.49 -32.95 39.68
N VAL A 635 -5.57 -33.37 40.95
CA VAL A 635 -6.70 -33.04 41.84
C VAL A 635 -6.68 -31.57 42.27
N ALA A 636 -5.51 -30.99 42.55
CA ALA A 636 -5.36 -29.57 42.90
C ALA A 636 -5.79 -28.66 41.74
N MET A 637 -5.38 -28.95 40.50
CA MET A 637 -5.84 -28.23 39.30
C MET A 637 -7.35 -28.37 39.09
N ALA A 638 -7.91 -29.56 39.29
CA ALA A 638 -9.36 -29.79 39.22
C ALA A 638 -10.16 -29.10 40.36
N GLN A 639 -9.49 -28.65 41.43
CA GLN A 639 -10.08 -27.92 42.55
C GLN A 639 -9.92 -26.40 42.44
N GLN A 640 -9.25 -25.90 41.39
CA GLN A 640 -9.20 -24.49 41.07
C GLN A 640 -10.61 -23.94 40.88
N LYS A 641 -10.80 -22.69 41.31
CA LYS A 641 -12.11 -22.06 41.39
C LYS A 641 -12.30 -20.97 40.35
N GLU A 642 -13.52 -20.89 39.84
CA GLU A 642 -14.03 -19.77 39.06
C GLU A 642 -14.00 -18.48 39.88
N GLN A 643 -13.51 -17.40 39.27
CA GLN A 643 -13.60 -16.06 39.83
C GLN A 643 -15.07 -15.60 39.82
N GLY A 644 -15.54 -15.02 40.93
CA GLY A 644 -16.95 -14.65 41.14
C GLY A 644 -17.78 -15.83 41.65
N SER A 645 -18.00 -16.84 40.80
CA SER A 645 -18.83 -18.03 41.06
C SER A 645 -18.36 -18.90 42.25
N ASN A 646 -17.04 -19.01 42.49
CA ASN A 646 -16.41 -19.92 43.48
C ASN A 646 -16.60 -21.43 43.22
N GLU A 647 -17.31 -21.82 42.17
CA GLU A 647 -17.41 -23.20 41.70
C GLU A 647 -16.11 -23.73 41.10
N ARG A 648 -16.03 -25.05 40.90
CA ARG A 648 -14.79 -25.72 40.47
C ARG A 648 -14.65 -25.80 38.94
N LEU A 649 -13.57 -25.22 38.42
CA LEU A 649 -13.22 -25.24 37.00
C LEU A 649 -12.94 -26.65 36.42
N LEU A 650 -12.64 -27.65 37.27
CA LEU A 650 -12.33 -29.03 36.86
C LEU A 650 -11.17 -29.16 35.84
N LEU A 651 -10.26 -28.17 35.79
CA LEU A 651 -9.12 -28.11 34.86
C LEU A 651 -8.30 -29.40 34.87
N ARG A 652 -7.96 -29.90 33.68
CA ARG A 652 -7.20 -31.14 33.50
C ARG A 652 -5.81 -30.82 32.98
N PRO A 653 -4.73 -31.26 33.64
CA PRO A 653 -3.41 -31.10 33.07
C PRO A 653 -3.28 -31.94 31.80
N THR A 654 -2.95 -31.30 30.67
CA THR A 654 -2.66 -31.96 29.40
C THR A 654 -1.16 -32.23 29.22
N THR A 655 -0.34 -31.47 29.97
CA THR A 655 1.11 -31.46 29.84
C THR A 655 1.77 -31.54 31.22
N VAL A 656 2.83 -32.34 31.33
CA VAL A 656 3.81 -32.30 32.41
C VAL A 656 5.13 -31.77 31.84
N SER A 657 5.68 -30.75 32.50
CA SER A 657 6.92 -30.07 32.12
C SER A 657 7.99 -30.38 33.18
N PHE A 658 9.14 -30.90 32.75
CA PHE A 658 10.16 -31.48 33.63
C PHE A 658 11.58 -31.33 33.07
N PRO A 659 12.63 -31.29 33.91
CA PRO A 659 14.03 -31.35 33.49
C PRO A 659 14.39 -32.76 32.96
N SER A 660 15.35 -32.86 32.03
CA SER A 660 15.70 -34.13 31.37
C SER A 660 16.12 -35.25 32.33
N GLU A 661 16.62 -34.90 33.52
CA GLU A 661 16.94 -35.80 34.63
C GLU A 661 15.73 -36.66 35.07
N LEU A 662 14.51 -36.12 35.01
CA LEU A 662 13.27 -36.83 35.39
C LEU A 662 12.67 -37.69 34.27
N PHE A 663 13.21 -37.65 33.04
CA PHE A 663 12.62 -38.32 31.86
C PHE A 663 12.27 -39.80 32.11
N GLY A 664 13.17 -40.55 32.73
CA GLY A 664 12.93 -41.97 33.04
C GLY A 664 11.78 -42.19 34.02
N ILE A 665 11.66 -41.32 35.04
CA ILE A 665 10.59 -41.40 36.04
C ILE A 665 9.25 -41.00 35.41
N VAL A 666 9.21 -39.87 34.71
CA VAL A 666 7.98 -39.36 34.07
C VAL A 666 7.44 -40.34 33.03
N ARG A 667 8.32 -40.88 32.18
CA ARG A 667 7.93 -41.90 31.19
C ARG A 667 7.42 -43.18 31.84
N ASN A 668 8.04 -43.64 32.92
CA ASN A 668 7.55 -44.81 33.65
C ASN A 668 6.17 -44.55 34.29
N VAL A 669 5.96 -43.40 34.92
CA VAL A 669 4.67 -43.02 35.51
C VAL A 669 3.55 -42.94 34.47
N ASN A 670 3.84 -42.56 33.22
CA ASN A 670 2.83 -42.51 32.17
C ASN A 670 2.66 -43.82 31.38
N THR A 671 3.74 -44.60 31.17
CA THR A 671 3.77 -45.73 30.22
C THR A 671 3.83 -47.12 30.88
N TYR A 672 4.15 -47.22 32.18
CA TYR A 672 4.24 -48.51 32.86
C TYR A 672 3.03 -48.75 33.77
N ASN A 673 2.21 -49.74 33.42
CA ASN A 673 1.20 -50.30 34.32
C ASN A 673 1.68 -51.70 34.76
N PRO A 674 2.23 -51.88 35.98
CA PRO A 674 2.51 -53.21 36.49
C PRO A 674 1.19 -53.99 36.54
N GLN A 675 1.20 -55.27 36.13
CA GLN A 675 -0.03 -56.08 36.16
C GLN A 675 -0.60 -56.10 37.59
N ALA A 676 -1.73 -55.43 37.77
CA ALA A 676 -2.32 -55.18 39.07
C ALA A 676 -2.87 -56.50 39.63
N VAL A 677 -2.20 -57.07 40.64
CA VAL A 677 -2.64 -58.28 41.35
C VAL A 677 -3.97 -58.04 42.09
N ALA A 678 -4.31 -56.77 42.36
CA ALA A 678 -5.62 -56.30 42.78
C ALA A 678 -5.90 -54.93 42.15
N ILE A 679 -7.19 -54.63 41.87
CA ILE A 679 -7.65 -53.43 41.13
C ILE A 679 -7.13 -52.11 41.74
N GLU A 680 -6.98 -52.06 43.06
CA GLU A 680 -6.57 -50.87 43.82
C GLU A 680 -5.08 -50.51 43.67
N ASN A 681 -4.25 -51.42 43.14
CA ASN A 681 -2.79 -51.23 42.99
C ASN A 681 -2.35 -50.87 41.56
N GLY A 682 -3.30 -50.54 40.67
CA GLY A 682 -3.00 -50.11 39.30
C GLY A 682 -2.41 -48.70 39.23
N ASN A 683 -1.64 -48.42 38.18
CA ASN A 683 -1.15 -47.06 37.94
C ASN A 683 -2.28 -46.16 37.42
N SER A 684 -2.77 -45.24 38.26
CA SER A 684 -3.86 -44.30 37.95
C SER A 684 -3.49 -43.20 36.95
N MET A 685 -2.19 -43.01 36.66
CA MET A 685 -1.68 -42.06 35.66
C MET A 685 -1.29 -42.75 34.35
N TYR A 686 -1.51 -44.07 34.21
CA TYR A 686 -1.18 -44.82 33.01
C TYR A 686 -1.97 -44.31 31.78
N GLY A 687 -1.24 -43.86 30.75
CA GLY A 687 -1.81 -43.31 29.54
C GLY A 687 -2.55 -41.97 29.72
N PHE A 688 -2.39 -41.31 30.87
CA PHE A 688 -3.10 -40.06 31.16
C PHE A 688 -2.59 -38.90 30.30
N PHE A 689 -1.27 -38.77 30.16
CA PHE A 689 -0.65 -37.80 29.26
C PHE A 689 -0.43 -38.42 27.88
N GLN A 690 -0.73 -37.68 26.82
CA GLN A 690 -0.26 -38.03 25.48
C GLN A 690 1.27 -37.89 25.41
N GLU A 691 1.94 -38.56 24.46
CA GLU A 691 3.40 -38.46 24.31
C GLU A 691 3.87 -37.01 24.09
N LYS A 692 3.06 -36.18 23.39
CA LYS A 692 3.30 -34.74 23.23
C LYS A 692 3.17 -33.92 24.52
N GLY A 693 2.41 -34.42 25.50
CA GLY A 693 2.26 -33.81 26.83
C GLY A 693 3.39 -34.15 27.79
N LEU A 694 4.35 -35.00 27.41
CA LEU A 694 5.57 -35.25 28.18
C LEU A 694 6.66 -34.28 27.69
N PHE A 695 6.70 -33.06 28.24
CA PHE A 695 7.60 -32.01 27.79
C PHE A 695 8.89 -31.92 28.62
N GLU A 696 10.01 -32.33 28.01
CA GLU A 696 11.35 -32.02 28.52
C GLU A 696 11.66 -30.52 28.34
N ASN A 697 11.80 -29.80 29.45
CA ASN A 697 11.98 -28.36 29.45
C ASN A 697 13.46 -27.96 29.62
N PRO A 698 14.14 -27.47 28.55
CA PRO A 698 15.56 -27.13 28.58
C PRO A 698 15.88 -25.82 29.32
N PHE A 699 14.89 -25.19 29.95
CA PHE A 699 15.06 -23.99 30.77
C PHE A 699 14.98 -24.26 32.27
N MET A 700 14.50 -25.44 32.68
CA MET A 700 14.56 -25.88 34.07
C MET A 700 16.00 -26.23 34.43
N THR A 701 16.47 -25.78 35.59
CA THR A 701 17.85 -25.97 36.07
C THR A 701 17.94 -26.74 37.38
N ASP A 702 16.83 -26.86 38.10
CA ASP A 702 16.69 -27.83 39.17
C ASP A 702 16.34 -29.20 38.54
N ALA A 703 16.95 -30.27 39.06
CA ALA A 703 16.82 -31.63 38.52
C ALA A 703 15.58 -32.39 39.04
N ASN A 704 14.89 -31.86 40.05
CA ASN A 704 13.77 -32.51 40.75
C ASN A 704 12.45 -31.74 40.64
N ASP A 705 12.50 -30.42 40.41
CA ASP A 705 11.31 -29.60 40.14
C ASP A 705 10.50 -30.14 38.95
N TRP A 706 9.18 -30.05 39.04
CA TRP A 706 8.27 -30.40 37.95
C TRP A 706 7.01 -29.54 37.96
N MET A 707 6.38 -29.42 36.79
CA MET A 707 5.18 -28.61 36.59
C MET A 707 4.12 -29.40 35.83
N MET A 708 2.85 -29.08 36.08
CA MET A 708 1.72 -29.50 35.27
C MET A 708 0.99 -28.29 34.71
N ILE A 709 0.47 -28.42 33.49
CA ILE A 709 -0.08 -27.33 32.69
C ILE A 709 -1.38 -27.84 32.05
N ALA A 710 -2.45 -27.06 32.13
CA ALA A 710 -3.74 -27.31 31.50
C ALA A 710 -3.66 -27.12 29.97
N ASP A 711 -4.76 -27.34 29.25
CA ASP A 711 -4.83 -26.88 27.87
C ASP A 711 -4.92 -25.34 27.84
N PRO A 712 -4.02 -24.61 27.16
CA PRO A 712 -4.13 -23.15 27.02
C PRO A 712 -5.36 -22.67 26.22
N ASN A 713 -6.14 -23.60 25.64
CA ASN A 713 -7.46 -23.34 25.04
C ASN A 713 -8.63 -23.60 26.01
N GLU A 714 -8.41 -24.31 27.14
CA GLU A 714 -9.40 -24.41 28.24
C GLU A 714 -9.30 -23.19 29.17
N ILE A 715 -8.10 -22.63 29.34
CA ILE A 715 -7.85 -21.45 30.18
C ILE A 715 -6.65 -20.64 29.65
N GLU A 716 -6.76 -19.32 29.63
CA GLU A 716 -5.71 -18.44 29.09
C GLU A 716 -4.54 -18.28 30.08
N ILE A 717 -3.51 -19.11 29.94
CA ILE A 717 -2.35 -19.10 30.86
C ILE A 717 -1.39 -17.94 30.54
N VAL A 718 -1.02 -17.78 29.27
CA VAL A 718 -0.08 -16.74 28.81
C VAL A 718 -0.60 -16.08 27.54
N GLU A 719 -0.65 -14.76 27.52
CA GLU A 719 -0.81 -13.99 26.27
C GLU A 719 0.57 -13.64 25.70
N LEU A 720 0.74 -13.84 24.39
CA LEU A 720 1.95 -13.50 23.64
C LEU A 720 1.62 -12.47 22.56
N ALA A 721 2.04 -11.22 22.74
CA ALA A 721 1.88 -10.18 21.73
C ALA A 721 3.08 -10.09 20.79
N PHE A 722 2.79 -9.87 19.50
CA PHE A 722 3.76 -9.45 18.48
C PHE A 722 3.33 -8.12 17.85
N LEU A 723 4.30 -7.27 17.51
CA LEU A 723 4.05 -6.03 16.79
C LEU A 723 3.55 -6.33 15.37
N ASN A 724 2.40 -5.76 14.98
CA ASN A 724 1.79 -5.91 13.65
C ASN A 724 1.66 -7.37 13.16
N GLY A 725 1.50 -8.31 14.09
CA GLY A 725 1.41 -9.76 13.81
C GLY A 725 2.70 -10.40 13.30
N GLN A 726 3.84 -9.70 13.37
CA GLN A 726 5.14 -10.19 12.88
C GLN A 726 5.76 -11.19 13.89
N GLN A 727 5.38 -12.47 13.76
CA GLN A 727 5.91 -13.55 14.62
C GLN A 727 7.35 -14.00 14.28
N GLU A 728 7.94 -13.42 13.24
CA GLU A 728 9.27 -13.77 12.71
C GLU A 728 10.25 -12.60 12.88
N PRO A 729 11.52 -12.89 13.21
CA PRO A 729 12.54 -11.85 13.33
C PRO A 729 12.85 -11.23 11.96
N GLN A 730 12.71 -9.91 11.87
CA GLN A 730 13.01 -9.12 10.67
C GLN A 730 14.51 -8.77 10.60
N MET A 731 15.04 -8.62 9.39
CA MET A 731 16.46 -8.33 9.16
C MET A 731 16.61 -7.20 8.14
N PHE A 732 17.41 -6.19 8.50
CA PHE A 732 17.62 -4.96 7.75
C PHE A 732 19.12 -4.69 7.57
N ILE A 733 19.50 -3.93 6.55
CA ILE A 733 20.86 -3.38 6.46
C ILE A 733 21.01 -2.25 7.49
N ALA A 734 22.01 -2.36 8.37
CA ALA A 734 22.28 -1.35 9.40
C ALA A 734 23.15 -0.20 8.89
N ASN A 735 24.01 -0.45 7.90
CA ASN A 735 24.89 0.53 7.29
C ASN A 735 24.57 0.73 5.80
N ASN A 736 23.91 1.84 5.45
CA ASN A 736 23.64 2.15 4.04
C ASN A 736 24.98 2.45 3.31
N PRO A 737 25.37 1.69 2.27
CA PRO A 737 26.61 1.93 1.54
C PRO A 737 26.56 3.30 0.85
N THR A 738 27.41 4.22 1.30
CA THR A 738 27.54 5.56 0.70
C THR A 738 28.17 5.43 -0.69
N GLN A 739 27.81 6.31 -1.64
CA GLN A 739 28.27 6.21 -3.03
C GLN A 739 29.79 6.01 -3.12
N GLY A 740 30.20 4.83 -3.61
CA GLY A 740 31.60 4.45 -3.79
C GLY A 740 32.26 3.66 -2.64
N GLN A 741 31.60 3.42 -1.50
CA GLN A 741 32.14 2.55 -0.44
C GLN A 741 31.09 1.61 0.17
N MET A 742 31.28 0.30 -0.04
CA MET A 742 30.37 -0.74 0.45
C MET A 742 30.66 -1.18 1.89
N PHE A 743 31.93 -1.18 2.33
CA PHE A 743 32.34 -1.71 3.65
C PHE A 743 32.55 -0.60 4.68
N VAL A 744 31.52 -0.28 5.48
CA VAL A 744 31.69 0.61 6.63
C VAL A 744 32.40 -0.14 7.76
N ASN A 745 33.47 0.44 8.31
CA ASN A 745 34.32 -0.19 9.34
C ASN A 745 34.81 -1.61 8.96
N GLY A 746 35.04 -1.85 7.65
CA GLY A 746 35.55 -3.11 7.13
C GLY A 746 34.56 -4.27 7.05
N GLY A 747 33.24 -4.02 7.09
CA GLY A 747 32.22 -5.05 6.92
C GLY A 747 30.85 -4.54 6.45
N LEU A 748 29.97 -5.49 6.13
CA LEU A 748 28.53 -5.30 5.95
C LEU A 748 27.85 -5.56 7.28
N GLN A 749 26.96 -4.67 7.72
CA GLN A 749 26.26 -4.78 8.99
C GLN A 749 24.76 -4.98 8.75
N TYR A 750 24.18 -5.97 9.41
CA TYR A 750 22.76 -6.29 9.34
C TYR A 750 22.15 -6.20 10.73
N LYS A 751 21.14 -5.34 10.91
CA LYS A 751 20.31 -5.27 12.12
C LYS A 751 19.27 -6.38 12.05
N ILE A 752 19.06 -7.08 13.14
CA ILE A 752 17.93 -8.00 13.32
C ILE A 752 17.08 -7.49 14.48
N GLN A 753 15.76 -7.55 14.28
CA GLN A 753 14.74 -7.00 15.18
C GLN A 753 13.58 -7.99 15.29
N HIS A 754 13.03 -8.14 16.49
CA HIS A 754 11.90 -8.99 16.77
C HIS A 754 11.18 -8.44 18.00
N ASP A 755 9.95 -7.97 17.81
CA ASP A 755 9.26 -7.14 18.79
C ASP A 755 8.08 -7.91 19.38
N TYR A 756 8.26 -8.36 20.63
CA TYR A 756 7.31 -9.23 21.30
C TYR A 756 7.31 -9.01 22.81
N ALA A 757 6.21 -9.37 23.45
CA ALA A 757 6.10 -9.49 24.90
C ALA A 757 5.18 -10.66 25.25
N ALA A 758 5.48 -11.32 26.36
CA ALA A 758 4.64 -12.36 26.94
C ALA A 758 4.37 -12.02 28.39
N GLU A 759 3.14 -12.27 28.84
CA GLU A 759 2.71 -12.03 30.21
C GLU A 759 1.76 -13.14 30.67
N VAL A 760 1.80 -13.47 31.97
CA VAL A 760 0.91 -14.49 32.55
C VAL A 760 -0.46 -13.87 32.82
N VAL A 761 -1.49 -14.43 32.19
CA VAL A 761 -2.88 -13.96 32.31
C VAL A 761 -3.54 -14.64 33.50
N ASP A 762 -3.56 -15.97 33.55
CA ASP A 762 -4.12 -16.75 34.68
C ASP A 762 -3.12 -17.77 35.26
N PHE A 763 -3.04 -17.84 36.59
CA PHE A 763 -2.23 -18.81 37.34
C PHE A 763 -2.94 -20.16 37.59
N ARG A 764 -4.28 -20.22 37.47
CA ARG A 764 -5.12 -21.39 37.78
C ARG A 764 -4.83 -22.56 36.83
N GLY A 765 -4.40 -22.27 35.60
CA GLY A 765 -4.02 -23.26 34.58
C GLY A 765 -2.69 -23.98 34.80
N VAL A 766 -1.92 -23.65 35.84
CA VAL A 766 -0.60 -24.24 36.12
C VAL A 766 -0.46 -24.73 37.56
N TYR A 767 0.33 -25.78 37.75
CA TYR A 767 0.77 -26.29 39.06
C TYR A 767 2.28 -26.52 39.05
N LYS A 768 2.98 -26.23 40.14
CA LYS A 768 4.42 -26.52 40.31
C LYS A 768 4.68 -27.26 41.62
N ALA A 769 5.54 -28.28 41.57
CA ALA A 769 6.20 -28.81 42.76
C ALA A 769 7.66 -28.33 42.80
N VAL A 770 8.07 -27.77 43.93
CA VAL A 770 9.46 -27.35 44.20
C VAL A 770 10.11 -28.34 45.16
N VAL A 771 11.08 -29.11 44.68
CA VAL A 771 11.57 -30.31 45.38
C VAL A 771 12.99 -30.07 45.91
N ALA A 772 13.15 -30.16 47.23
CA ALA A 772 14.38 -29.83 47.95
C ALA A 772 15.47 -30.92 47.90
#